data_AF-A0A3M1XN56-F1
#
_entry.id   AF-A0A3M1XN56-F1
#
_cell.length_a   1.000
_cell.length_b   1.000
_cell.length_c   1.000
_cell.angle_alpha   90.00
_cell.angle_beta   90.00
_cell.angle_gamma   90.00
#
_symmetry.space_group_name_H-M   'P 1'
#
loop_
_entity.id
_entity.type
_entity.pdbx_description
1 polymer ?
#
loop_
_entity_poly.entity_id
_entity_poly.type
_entity_poly.pdbx_seq_one_letter_code
_entity_poly.pdbx_strand_id
1 'polypeptide(L)'
;MLFLWLGSGSGYAQNYFQGPDSGSVSGGVPVSTEEFLGKGQPSGNPRVMPPHTQGEQDYLPDGLNQFWAPPQVQPIVVIDPSARASRFNEANQLAPGLYKSFTGLDMTNSIPPDPHIAVGPNHIIVAVNTQFAIYDKAGNRLAVFNADSWFNNLAPNLNPFDPQVIYDHFSGRWVQVWVGGDLTTEAFFLISVSDDDNPFGNWCNYALPGNQNGSTPTTNWNDFPKLGYDSLAIYLTANMFRFAGGYDYPKLRIIAKDDLYDSNCGPVGWVDFWNLRDPVNLQTSPTAIPVPNITYTPTDTSYMVGDSPFQTGTFVTLWKIIDPVGNPTLEAVNLPVSSRRAPPNANQLGGGSPLIETGGRRFRTAPVYRDGELWAVHSVAGGFNNAFSFIRYLRIQPSGNKVLEEVIYGSDGFWYFYPTLMLDRQKNVYVGFSRSSLNEYAGAWYTGRRASDPPGLAPSQVLQSGKGNYVVTFGGSRNRWGDYQGIALDPVNEQVWLLLEYAAAPFNRWGTWIGDLTYKHIAHGQVLASDTGLPLEGVKFELLESGMKRVTDSTGTFQFGSPEDTVHLSFSRFAYRDTTVEVVLSPNPPDSLQIALLPELRSTLSGQLTDSLTGQGIVAVLQFFAQGDPTGGPFAVDTTDSNGNFSVNTIIGTYDITIDPVSPYPYSE
;
A
#
# COMPACT_ATOMS: atom_id res chain seq x y z
N MET A 1 -52.23 -55.03 1.66
CA MET A 1 -50.79 -54.73 1.70
C MET A 1 -50.60 -53.31 1.20
N LEU A 2 -50.40 -52.38 2.12
CA LEU A 2 -50.14 -50.96 1.84
C LEU A 2 -48.63 -50.77 2.04
N PHE A 3 -47.89 -50.46 0.97
CA PHE A 3 -46.47 -50.14 1.09
C PHE A 3 -46.35 -48.65 1.44
N LEU A 4 -45.98 -48.35 2.68
CA LEU A 4 -45.46 -47.05 3.08
C LEU A 4 -44.06 -46.88 2.50
N TRP A 5 -43.86 -45.87 1.67
CA TRP A 5 -42.54 -45.37 1.30
C TRP A 5 -42.13 -44.36 2.38
N LEU A 6 -41.23 -44.78 3.28
CA LEU A 6 -40.56 -43.90 4.22
C LEU A 6 -39.55 -43.06 3.44
N GLY A 7 -39.96 -41.86 3.05
CA GLY A 7 -39.02 -40.82 2.64
C GLY A 7 -38.16 -40.45 3.84
N SER A 8 -36.89 -40.82 3.80
CA SER A 8 -35.87 -40.27 4.69
C SER A 8 -35.77 -38.78 4.45
N GLY A 9 -36.41 -37.98 5.32
CA GLY A 9 -36.14 -36.56 5.40
C GLY A 9 -34.68 -36.37 5.79
N SER A 10 -33.86 -35.91 4.84
CA SER A 10 -32.63 -35.22 5.15
C SER A 10 -32.99 -34.04 6.05
N GLY A 11 -32.55 -34.08 7.30
CA GLY A 11 -32.65 -32.92 8.18
C GLY A 11 -31.96 -31.75 7.48
N TYR A 12 -32.71 -30.70 7.17
CA TYR A 12 -32.16 -29.44 6.69
C TYR A 12 -31.22 -28.93 7.78
N ALA A 13 -29.91 -29.16 7.63
CA ALA A 13 -28.91 -28.39 8.35
C ALA A 13 -29.20 -26.92 8.02
N GLN A 14 -29.45 -26.09 9.04
CA GLN A 14 -29.59 -24.65 8.79
C GLN A 14 -28.24 -24.15 8.25
N ASN A 15 -28.21 -23.67 7.01
CA ASN A 15 -27.00 -23.10 6.43
C ASN A 15 -26.67 -21.78 7.17
N TYR A 16 -25.39 -21.55 7.46
CA TYR A 16 -24.87 -20.31 8.04
C TYR A 16 -24.76 -19.17 7.02
N PHE A 17 -25.40 -19.33 5.86
CA PHE A 17 -25.57 -18.33 4.81
C PHE A 17 -26.77 -18.71 3.93
N GLN A 18 -27.19 -17.78 3.08
CA GLN A 18 -28.13 -17.95 1.98
C GLN A 18 -27.44 -17.65 0.64
N GLY A 19 -28.01 -18.13 -0.46
CA GLY A 19 -27.35 -18.17 -1.77
C GLY A 19 -26.65 -19.51 -2.04
N PRO A 20 -25.90 -19.64 -3.14
CA PRO A 20 -25.63 -18.61 -4.15
C PRO A 20 -26.88 -18.26 -4.97
N ASP A 21 -27.02 -17.00 -5.37
CA ASP A 21 -27.98 -16.57 -6.40
C ASP A 21 -27.33 -15.56 -7.35
N SER A 22 -27.71 -15.59 -8.62
CA SER A 22 -27.08 -14.79 -9.67
C SER A 22 -27.88 -13.53 -9.99
N GLY A 23 -27.17 -12.46 -10.30
CA GLY A 23 -27.74 -11.22 -10.84
C GLY A 23 -26.86 -10.67 -11.97
N SER A 24 -27.38 -9.65 -12.66
CA SER A 24 -26.62 -8.97 -13.72
C SER A 24 -27.16 -7.57 -13.99
N VAL A 25 -26.33 -6.73 -14.61
CA VAL A 25 -26.73 -5.50 -15.29
C VAL A 25 -26.35 -5.60 -16.77
N SER A 26 -27.06 -4.86 -17.62
CA SER A 26 -26.79 -4.85 -19.07
C SER A 26 -25.45 -4.21 -19.46
N GLY A 27 -24.87 -3.42 -18.56
CA GLY A 27 -23.53 -2.85 -18.71
C GLY A 27 -23.36 -1.53 -17.99
N GLY A 28 -22.24 -0.88 -18.26
CA GLY A 28 -21.83 0.40 -17.68
C GLY A 28 -21.88 1.55 -18.67
N VAL A 29 -21.29 2.67 -18.27
CA VAL A 29 -21.17 3.88 -19.08
C VAL A 29 -19.70 4.30 -19.13
N PRO A 30 -19.11 4.51 -20.31
CA PRO A 30 -17.75 5.01 -20.41
C PRO A 30 -17.65 6.43 -19.84
N VAL A 31 -16.50 6.74 -19.25
CA VAL A 31 -16.14 8.07 -18.75
C VAL A 31 -14.65 8.28 -18.93
N SER A 32 -14.21 9.50 -19.20
CA SER A 32 -12.78 9.83 -19.25
C SER A 32 -12.39 10.87 -18.22
N THR A 33 -11.20 10.74 -17.63
CA THR A 33 -10.66 11.79 -16.75
C THR A 33 -10.51 13.13 -17.47
N GLU A 34 -10.27 13.12 -18.78
CA GLU A 34 -10.18 14.32 -19.63
C GLU A 34 -11.46 15.16 -19.61
N GLU A 35 -12.61 14.56 -19.31
CA GLU A 35 -13.88 15.28 -19.20
C GLU A 35 -13.91 16.26 -18.02
N PHE A 36 -13.02 16.10 -17.03
CA PHE A 36 -13.00 16.88 -15.80
C PHE A 36 -11.76 17.77 -15.67
N LEU A 37 -10.66 17.43 -16.35
CA LEU A 37 -9.40 18.17 -16.27
C LEU A 37 -9.56 19.62 -16.77
N GLY A 38 -8.99 20.56 -16.01
CA GLY A 38 -9.10 21.99 -16.32
C GLY A 38 -10.49 22.61 -16.10
N LYS A 39 -11.47 21.84 -15.63
CA LYS A 39 -12.81 22.33 -15.28
C LYS A 39 -12.93 22.50 -13.77
N GLY A 40 -13.51 23.61 -13.32
CA GLY A 40 -13.86 23.79 -11.91
C GLY A 40 -14.88 22.75 -11.49
N GLN A 41 -14.47 21.80 -10.65
CA GLN A 41 -15.37 20.79 -10.09
C GLN A 41 -16.19 21.39 -8.96
N PRO A 42 -17.50 21.06 -8.85
CA PRO A 42 -18.31 21.53 -7.74
C PRO A 42 -17.76 20.99 -6.42
N SER A 43 -17.86 21.78 -5.37
CA SER A 43 -17.63 21.27 -4.01
C SER A 43 -18.68 20.22 -3.68
N GLY A 44 -18.28 19.13 -3.04
CA GLY A 44 -19.23 18.16 -2.48
C GLY A 44 -20.21 18.84 -1.53
N ASN A 45 -21.48 18.41 -1.58
CA ASN A 45 -22.49 18.89 -0.65
C ASN A 45 -22.09 18.55 0.79
N PRO A 46 -22.31 19.44 1.77
CA PRO A 46 -22.10 19.11 3.17
C PRO A 46 -22.99 17.94 3.58
N ARG A 47 -22.39 16.84 4.01
CA ARG A 47 -23.12 15.64 4.43
C ARG A 47 -22.45 15.06 5.65
N VAL A 48 -23.19 15.01 6.75
CA VAL A 48 -22.91 13.99 7.76
C VAL A 48 -23.36 12.70 7.10
N MET A 49 -22.43 11.79 6.79
CA MET A 49 -22.85 10.51 6.25
C MET A 49 -23.80 9.88 7.26
N PRO A 50 -24.99 9.39 6.81
CA PRO A 50 -26.10 9.10 7.68
C PRO A 50 -25.62 8.31 8.90
N PRO A 51 -25.93 8.78 10.12
CA PRO A 51 -25.49 8.05 11.29
C PRO A 51 -26.16 6.67 11.25
N HIS A 52 -25.37 5.60 11.41
CA HIS A 52 -25.94 4.34 11.90
C HIS A 52 -26.34 4.58 13.37
N THR A 53 -27.48 5.23 13.58
CA THR A 53 -28.15 5.39 14.88
C THR A 53 -28.99 4.16 15.24
N GLN A 54 -29.09 3.17 14.36
CA GLN A 54 -29.54 1.83 14.72
C GLN A 54 -28.32 0.93 14.61
N GLY A 55 -27.80 0.53 15.77
CA GLY A 55 -26.43 0.09 15.99
C GLY A 55 -25.86 -0.76 14.86
N GLU A 56 -24.61 -0.46 14.50
CA GLU A 56 -23.65 -1.54 14.24
C GLU A 56 -24.03 -2.72 15.15
N GLN A 57 -24.33 -3.91 14.61
CA GLN A 57 -24.86 -5.06 15.36
C GLN A 57 -24.33 -5.08 16.81
N ASP A 58 -25.21 -4.86 17.78
CA ASP A 58 -24.80 -4.92 19.18
C ASP A 58 -24.17 -6.29 19.45
N TYR A 59 -23.02 -6.29 20.11
CA TYR A 59 -22.37 -7.54 20.46
C TYR A 59 -23.33 -8.39 21.29
N LEU A 60 -23.51 -9.62 20.86
CA LEU A 60 -24.39 -10.59 21.49
C LEU A 60 -23.90 -10.91 22.91
N PRO A 61 -24.81 -11.15 23.87
CA PRO A 61 -24.43 -11.55 25.21
C PRO A 61 -23.55 -12.80 25.23
N ASP A 62 -22.54 -12.83 26.10
CA ASP A 62 -21.58 -13.95 26.21
C ASP A 62 -22.25 -15.29 26.55
N GLY A 63 -23.41 -15.28 27.22
CA GLY A 63 -24.19 -16.49 27.52
C GLY A 63 -24.75 -17.21 26.28
N LEU A 64 -24.79 -16.54 25.12
CA LEU A 64 -25.14 -17.15 23.85
C LEU A 64 -23.92 -17.76 23.14
N ASN A 65 -22.69 -17.51 23.60
CA ASN A 65 -21.51 -18.08 22.97
C ASN A 65 -21.44 -19.60 23.23
N GLN A 66 -21.51 -20.40 22.17
CA GLN A 66 -21.40 -21.87 22.24
C GLN A 66 -20.03 -22.38 21.82
N PHE A 67 -19.15 -21.50 21.33
CA PHE A 67 -17.80 -21.86 20.92
C PHE A 67 -16.79 -21.55 22.02
N TRP A 68 -16.28 -22.61 22.63
CA TRP A 68 -15.28 -22.53 23.69
C TRP A 68 -14.11 -23.45 23.37
N ALA A 69 -13.03 -22.86 22.86
CA ALA A 69 -11.77 -23.53 22.65
C ALA A 69 -10.64 -22.61 23.12
N PRO A 70 -9.55 -23.15 23.71
CA PRO A 70 -8.41 -22.34 24.09
C PRO A 70 -7.77 -21.73 22.84
N PRO A 71 -7.13 -20.55 22.95
CA PRO A 71 -6.37 -19.95 21.86
C PRO A 71 -5.34 -20.93 21.30
N GLN A 72 -5.21 -21.00 19.97
CA GLN A 72 -4.26 -21.92 19.33
C GLN A 72 -2.81 -21.53 19.59
N VAL A 73 -2.55 -20.24 19.81
CA VAL A 73 -1.25 -19.67 20.16
C VAL A 73 -1.43 -18.71 21.34
N GLN A 74 -0.38 -18.57 22.16
CA GLN A 74 -0.37 -17.56 23.21
C GLN A 74 -0.18 -16.17 22.60
N PRO A 75 -0.96 -15.16 23.01
CA PRO A 75 -0.80 -13.81 22.49
C PRO A 75 0.52 -13.22 22.96
N ILE A 76 1.23 -12.56 22.05
CA ILE A 76 2.42 -11.77 22.37
C ILE A 76 1.96 -10.33 22.61
N VAL A 77 2.04 -9.88 23.86
CA VAL A 77 1.71 -8.50 24.22
C VAL A 77 2.97 -7.67 24.18
N VAL A 78 3.02 -6.71 23.26
CA VAL A 78 4.12 -5.78 23.08
C VAL A 78 3.70 -4.41 23.60
N ILE A 79 4.46 -3.89 24.57
CA ILE A 79 4.26 -2.52 25.02
C ILE A 79 5.04 -1.59 24.12
N ASP A 80 4.38 -0.64 23.46
CA ASP A 80 5.01 0.34 22.57
C ASP A 80 6.11 1.13 23.31
N PRO A 81 7.40 0.90 23.00
CA PRO A 81 8.49 1.57 23.72
C PRO A 81 8.53 3.08 23.46
N SER A 82 7.98 3.57 22.34
CA SER A 82 7.91 5.01 22.05
C SER A 82 7.02 5.77 23.03
N ALA A 83 6.09 5.07 23.69
CA ALA A 83 5.17 5.62 24.67
C ALA A 83 5.76 5.71 26.09
N ARG A 84 6.98 5.21 26.32
CA ARG A 84 7.66 5.25 27.62
C ARG A 84 8.80 6.26 27.63
N ALA A 85 8.85 7.12 28.65
CA ALA A 85 9.93 8.09 28.85
C ALA A 85 11.29 7.43 29.19
N SER A 86 11.27 6.18 29.68
CA SER A 86 12.46 5.38 29.93
C SER A 86 12.76 4.48 28.73
N ARG A 87 13.83 4.80 28.00
CA ARG A 87 14.42 3.96 26.96
C ARG A 87 15.01 2.70 27.60
N PHE A 88 14.18 1.73 27.94
CA PHE A 88 14.66 0.37 28.14
C PHE A 88 15.09 -0.15 26.77
N ASN A 89 16.33 -0.63 26.68
CA ASN A 89 16.90 -1.33 25.51
C ASN A 89 16.20 -2.68 25.30
N GLU A 90 14.89 -2.65 25.02
CA GLU A 90 14.14 -3.86 24.68
C GLU A 90 13.60 -3.72 23.26
N ALA A 91 14.03 -4.67 22.43
CA ALA A 91 13.86 -4.83 20.99
C ALA A 91 14.86 -4.05 20.10
N ASN A 92 15.81 -4.80 19.52
CA ASN A 92 16.56 -4.42 18.29
C ASN A 92 15.65 -4.31 17.04
N GLN A 93 14.32 -4.35 17.20
CA GLN A 93 13.39 -4.27 16.08
C GLN A 93 13.22 -2.82 15.66
N LEU A 94 13.53 -2.55 14.40
CA LEU A 94 13.38 -1.24 13.81
C LEU A 94 12.05 -1.14 13.07
N ALA A 95 11.37 -0.02 13.23
CA ALA A 95 10.24 0.34 12.37
C ALA A 95 10.74 0.56 10.94
N PRO A 96 9.87 0.44 9.91
CA PRO A 96 10.30 0.71 8.54
C PRO A 96 10.74 2.18 8.39
N GLY A 97 11.69 2.45 7.50
CA GLY A 97 12.12 3.80 7.17
C GLY A 97 11.03 4.56 6.41
N LEU A 98 10.90 5.85 6.68
CA LEU A 98 10.03 6.77 5.94
C LEU A 98 10.84 7.38 4.80
N TYR A 99 10.67 6.84 3.59
CA TYR A 99 11.42 7.30 2.42
C TYR A 99 10.99 8.71 1.98
N LYS A 100 9.68 8.96 1.95
CA LYS A 100 9.11 10.29 1.73
C LYS A 100 7.72 10.40 2.33
N SER A 101 7.26 11.63 2.52
CA SER A 101 5.89 11.90 2.93
C SER A 101 5.41 13.28 2.46
N PHE A 102 4.11 13.43 2.28
CA PHE A 102 3.48 14.67 1.83
C PHE A 102 2.00 14.71 2.22
N THR A 103 1.38 15.88 2.09
CA THR A 103 -0.05 16.06 2.41
C THR A 103 -0.95 15.34 1.41
N GLY A 104 -1.94 14.61 1.93
CA GLY A 104 -2.99 13.98 1.13
C GLY A 104 -4.13 14.94 0.81
N LEU A 105 -5.36 14.42 0.84
CA LEU A 105 -6.58 15.21 0.74
C LEU A 105 -6.91 15.89 2.07
N ASP A 106 -7.31 17.15 1.98
CA ASP A 106 -7.74 17.98 3.11
C ASP A 106 -9.23 17.80 3.41
N MET A 107 -9.66 18.36 4.54
CA MET A 107 -11.05 18.36 4.98
C MET A 107 -12.03 18.78 3.88
N THR A 108 -12.97 17.89 3.58
CA THR A 108 -14.18 18.18 2.81
C THR A 108 -15.35 18.50 3.75
N ASN A 109 -16.53 18.78 3.20
CA ASN A 109 -17.72 19.06 4.00
C ASN A 109 -18.39 17.78 4.55
N SER A 110 -17.63 16.70 4.74
CA SER A 110 -18.13 15.39 5.17
C SER A 110 -17.32 14.83 6.34
N ILE A 111 -18.01 14.07 7.19
CA ILE A 111 -17.42 13.20 8.21
C ILE A 111 -18.17 11.86 8.23
N PRO A 112 -17.46 10.76 8.52
CA PRO A 112 -15.99 10.64 8.53
C PRO A 112 -15.33 10.93 7.16
N PRO A 113 -14.00 11.12 7.07
CA PRO A 113 -13.29 11.26 5.80
C PRO A 113 -13.10 9.95 5.06
N ASP A 114 -13.02 8.82 5.73
CA ASP A 114 -12.88 7.50 5.10
C ASP A 114 -11.73 7.39 4.08
N PRO A 115 -10.48 7.67 4.52
CA PRO A 115 -9.33 7.66 3.63
C PRO A 115 -9.01 6.25 3.11
N HIS A 116 -8.84 6.14 1.79
CA HIS A 116 -8.34 4.93 1.12
C HIS A 116 -7.27 5.27 0.08
N ILE A 117 -6.32 4.36 -0.13
CA ILE A 117 -5.21 4.54 -1.09
C ILE A 117 -5.04 3.29 -1.96
N ALA A 118 -4.67 3.50 -3.21
CA ALA A 118 -4.17 2.51 -4.13
C ALA A 118 -2.91 3.01 -4.81
N VAL A 119 -2.01 2.08 -5.14
CA VAL A 119 -0.71 2.39 -5.69
C VAL A 119 -0.44 1.50 -6.90
N GLY A 120 -0.26 2.13 -8.05
CA GLY A 120 0.10 1.47 -9.31
C GLY A 120 1.57 1.73 -9.65
N PRO A 121 2.01 1.41 -10.88
CA PRO A 121 3.42 1.55 -11.26
C PRO A 121 3.92 2.99 -11.21
N ASN A 122 3.13 3.93 -11.71
CA ASN A 122 3.54 5.33 -11.90
C ASN A 122 2.76 6.34 -11.06
N HIS A 123 1.60 5.96 -10.53
CA HIS A 123 0.66 6.86 -9.89
C HIS A 123 0.13 6.31 -8.56
N ILE A 124 -0.51 7.20 -7.81
CA ILE A 124 -1.22 6.90 -6.56
C ILE A 124 -2.63 7.48 -6.70
N ILE A 125 -3.66 6.68 -6.37
CA ILE A 125 -5.01 7.20 -6.18
C ILE A 125 -5.30 7.21 -4.68
N VAL A 126 -5.75 8.36 -4.19
CA VAL A 126 -6.29 8.51 -2.84
C VAL A 126 -7.74 8.94 -2.91
N ALA A 127 -8.56 8.44 -2.01
CA ALA A 127 -9.96 8.80 -1.90
C ALA A 127 -10.31 9.15 -0.46
N VAL A 128 -11.25 10.07 -0.31
CA VAL A 128 -11.98 10.38 0.92
C VAL A 128 -13.46 10.51 0.54
N ASN A 129 -14.36 10.49 1.51
CA ASN A 129 -15.75 10.81 1.28
C ASN A 129 -15.87 12.09 0.45
N THR A 130 -16.67 11.99 -0.63
CA THR A 130 -16.97 12.99 -1.68
C THR A 130 -15.97 13.16 -2.83
N GLN A 131 -14.72 12.68 -2.74
CA GLN A 131 -13.73 12.94 -3.80
C GLN A 131 -12.55 11.96 -3.82
N PHE A 132 -11.92 11.84 -4.99
CA PHE A 132 -10.64 11.15 -5.14
C PHE A 132 -9.64 12.02 -5.89
N ALA A 133 -8.35 11.68 -5.80
CA ALA A 133 -7.28 12.41 -6.43
C ALA A 133 -6.17 11.49 -6.92
N ILE A 134 -5.51 11.92 -7.99
CA ILE A 134 -4.38 11.23 -8.60
C ILE A 134 -3.11 12.02 -8.27
N TYR A 135 -2.09 11.33 -7.79
CA TYR A 135 -0.75 11.85 -7.51
C TYR A 135 0.30 11.09 -8.33
N ASP A 136 1.42 11.73 -8.61
CA ASP A 136 2.65 11.02 -8.99
C ASP A 136 3.36 10.43 -7.76
N LYS A 137 4.37 9.58 -7.99
CA LYS A 137 5.21 8.99 -6.92
C LYS A 137 6.18 10.00 -6.27
N ALA A 138 6.27 11.22 -6.79
CA ALA A 138 7.06 12.29 -6.20
C ALA A 138 6.25 13.10 -5.17
N GLY A 139 4.92 12.95 -5.15
CA GLY A 139 4.01 13.62 -4.23
C GLY A 139 3.31 14.84 -4.82
N ASN A 140 3.41 15.07 -6.13
CA ASN A 140 2.66 16.11 -6.81
C ASN A 140 1.24 15.62 -7.05
N ARG A 141 0.25 16.41 -6.61
CA ARG A 141 -1.15 16.17 -6.92
C ARG A 141 -1.42 16.59 -8.36
N LEU A 142 -1.76 15.63 -9.21
CA LEU A 142 -1.99 15.83 -10.63
C LEU A 142 -3.45 16.21 -10.93
N ALA A 143 -4.40 15.59 -10.24
CA ALA A 143 -5.83 15.84 -10.43
C ALA A 143 -6.66 15.54 -9.18
N VAL A 144 -7.85 16.16 -9.09
CA VAL A 144 -8.88 15.90 -8.07
C VAL A 144 -10.24 15.83 -8.75
N PHE A 145 -11.04 14.85 -8.39
CA PHE A 145 -12.35 14.58 -8.98
C PHE A 145 -13.41 14.51 -7.88
N ASN A 146 -14.52 15.24 -8.06
CA ASN A 146 -15.68 15.16 -7.19
C ASN A 146 -16.51 13.91 -7.56
N ALA A 147 -16.83 13.07 -6.58
CA ALA A 147 -17.49 11.79 -6.82
C ALA A 147 -18.93 11.95 -7.33
N ASP A 148 -19.68 12.96 -6.87
CA ASP A 148 -21.02 13.26 -7.40
C ASP A 148 -20.94 13.56 -8.91
N SER A 149 -19.94 14.34 -9.34
CA SER A 149 -19.72 14.68 -10.76
C SER A 149 -19.24 13.48 -11.58
N TRP A 150 -18.36 12.66 -11.01
CA TRP A 150 -17.80 11.47 -11.65
C TRP A 150 -18.87 10.44 -12.02
N PHE A 151 -19.81 10.17 -11.11
CA PHE A 151 -20.87 9.17 -11.32
C PHE A 151 -22.19 9.73 -11.88
N ASN A 152 -22.25 11.04 -12.17
CA ASN A 152 -23.47 11.66 -12.70
C ASN A 152 -23.89 11.12 -14.09
N ASN A 153 -22.98 10.45 -14.80
CA ASN A 153 -23.27 9.78 -16.07
C ASN A 153 -24.14 8.53 -15.91
N LEU A 154 -24.21 7.93 -14.71
CA LEU A 154 -25.06 6.78 -14.41
C LEU A 154 -26.50 7.21 -14.10
N ALA A 155 -26.65 8.13 -13.15
CA ALA A 155 -27.92 8.72 -12.74
C ALA A 155 -27.68 10.02 -11.95
N PRO A 156 -28.64 10.96 -11.94
CA PRO A 156 -28.54 12.16 -11.11
C PRO A 156 -28.67 11.83 -9.62
N ASN A 157 -28.03 12.64 -8.77
CA ASN A 157 -28.18 12.61 -7.30
C ASN A 157 -27.85 11.25 -6.64
N LEU A 158 -26.86 10.52 -7.16
CA LEU A 158 -26.41 9.25 -6.57
C LEU A 158 -25.69 9.40 -5.22
N ASN A 159 -25.26 10.61 -4.86
CA ASN A 159 -24.67 10.94 -3.58
C ASN A 159 -23.53 10.02 -3.10
N PRO A 160 -22.44 9.77 -3.88
CA PRO A 160 -21.47 8.72 -3.56
C PRO A 160 -20.68 8.94 -2.25
N PHE A 161 -20.47 7.86 -1.50
CA PHE A 161 -19.71 7.83 -0.23
C PHE A 161 -19.09 6.44 0.05
N ASP A 162 -18.35 6.31 1.15
CA ASP A 162 -17.59 5.12 1.58
C ASP A 162 -16.66 4.55 0.50
N PRO A 163 -15.68 5.35 0.02
CA PRO A 163 -14.81 4.91 -1.06
C PRO A 163 -13.87 3.79 -0.64
N GLN A 164 -13.71 2.82 -1.53
CA GLN A 164 -12.55 1.93 -1.55
C GLN A 164 -11.89 1.96 -2.92
N VAL A 165 -10.56 2.04 -2.95
CA VAL A 165 -9.78 2.05 -4.19
C VAL A 165 -8.65 1.04 -4.13
N ILE A 166 -8.51 0.23 -5.17
CA ILE A 166 -7.40 -0.73 -5.32
C ILE A 166 -6.72 -0.57 -6.67
N TYR A 167 -5.47 -1.02 -6.72
CA TYR A 167 -4.79 -1.35 -7.97
C TYR A 167 -4.68 -2.87 -8.05
N ASP A 168 -5.40 -3.46 -9.00
CA ASP A 168 -5.34 -4.88 -9.30
C ASP A 168 -4.08 -5.18 -10.11
N HIS A 169 -3.03 -5.58 -9.42
CA HIS A 169 -1.74 -5.87 -10.01
C HIS A 169 -1.72 -7.10 -10.93
N PHE A 170 -2.73 -7.97 -10.90
CA PHE A 170 -2.83 -9.10 -11.85
C PHE A 170 -3.22 -8.63 -13.25
N SER A 171 -4.07 -7.61 -13.32
CA SER A 171 -4.66 -7.14 -14.58
C SER A 171 -4.14 -5.78 -15.01
N GLY A 172 -3.41 -5.08 -14.14
CA GLY A 172 -2.98 -3.70 -14.36
C GLY A 172 -4.18 -2.77 -14.50
N ARG A 173 -5.06 -2.77 -13.50
CA ARG A 173 -6.32 -2.01 -13.51
C ARG A 173 -6.55 -1.31 -12.18
N TRP A 174 -7.11 -0.11 -12.23
CA TRP A 174 -7.59 0.61 -11.06
C TRP A 174 -9.07 0.32 -10.87
N VAL A 175 -9.50 0.04 -9.64
CA VAL A 175 -10.91 -0.20 -9.31
C VAL A 175 -11.30 0.66 -8.13
N GLN A 176 -12.42 1.39 -8.27
CA GLN A 176 -13.04 2.18 -7.22
C GLN A 176 -14.43 1.62 -6.92
N VAL A 177 -14.80 1.58 -5.64
CA VAL A 177 -16.13 1.20 -5.16
C VAL A 177 -16.65 2.29 -4.24
N TRP A 178 -17.91 2.67 -4.42
CA TRP A 178 -18.64 3.62 -3.59
C TRP A 178 -20.04 3.08 -3.31
N VAL A 179 -20.65 3.53 -2.22
CA VAL A 179 -22.10 3.42 -2.02
C VAL A 179 -22.77 4.60 -2.72
N GLY A 180 -23.94 4.38 -3.33
CA GLY A 180 -24.76 5.47 -3.86
C GLY A 180 -26.24 5.12 -3.99
N GLY A 181 -27.07 6.11 -4.28
CA GLY A 181 -28.53 6.01 -4.37
C GLY A 181 -29.24 7.04 -3.50
N ASP A 182 -30.58 6.97 -3.46
CA ASP A 182 -31.39 7.80 -2.57
C ASP A 182 -31.44 7.23 -1.13
N LEU A 183 -31.03 5.97 -0.95
CA LEU A 183 -31.04 5.20 0.30
C LEU A 183 -32.41 5.13 0.98
N THR A 184 -33.48 5.32 0.22
CA THR A 184 -34.88 5.16 0.67
C THR A 184 -35.66 4.16 -0.17
N THR A 185 -35.27 4.02 -1.44
CA THR A 185 -35.85 3.08 -2.40
C THR A 185 -34.77 2.38 -3.23
N GLU A 186 -33.66 3.06 -3.49
CA GLU A 186 -32.56 2.58 -4.32
C GLU A 186 -31.21 2.69 -3.61
N ALA A 187 -30.36 1.71 -3.85
CA ALA A 187 -28.99 1.67 -3.38
C ALA A 187 -28.12 0.87 -4.36
N PHE A 188 -26.88 1.30 -4.54
CA PHE A 188 -25.95 0.76 -5.51
C PHE A 188 -24.56 0.56 -4.90
N PHE A 189 -23.87 -0.49 -5.38
CA PHE A 189 -22.43 -0.46 -5.47
C PHE A 189 -22.08 0.29 -6.76
N LEU A 190 -21.59 1.51 -6.62
CA LEU A 190 -21.04 2.27 -7.74
C LEU A 190 -19.60 1.83 -7.96
N ILE A 191 -19.29 1.33 -9.15
CA ILE A 191 -17.97 0.82 -9.48
C ILE A 191 -17.39 1.64 -10.63
N SER A 192 -16.12 2.01 -10.53
CA SER A 192 -15.37 2.60 -11.64
C SER A 192 -14.10 1.79 -11.88
N VAL A 193 -13.84 1.40 -13.13
CA VAL A 193 -12.66 0.61 -13.51
C VAL A 193 -11.92 1.29 -14.66
N SER A 194 -10.61 1.44 -14.57
CA SER A 194 -9.79 2.00 -15.64
C SER A 194 -9.64 1.04 -16.82
N ASP A 195 -9.30 1.55 -17.99
CA ASP A 195 -8.98 0.73 -19.16
C ASP A 195 -7.56 0.14 -19.12
N ASP A 196 -6.62 0.74 -18.38
CA ASP A 196 -5.26 0.26 -18.20
C ASP A 196 -4.62 0.63 -16.83
N ASP A 197 -3.29 0.53 -16.74
CA ASP A 197 -2.50 0.83 -15.53
C ASP A 197 -2.24 2.33 -15.32
N ASN A 198 -2.59 3.15 -16.30
CA ASN A 198 -2.62 4.60 -16.19
C ASN A 198 -4.00 5.06 -15.70
N PRO A 199 -4.09 5.74 -14.54
CA PRO A 199 -5.37 6.22 -14.05
C PRO A 199 -5.91 7.41 -14.87
N PHE A 200 -5.14 7.96 -15.82
CA PHE A 200 -5.61 8.94 -16.80
C PHE A 200 -6.06 8.27 -18.09
N GLY A 201 -7.19 8.71 -18.64
CA GLY A 201 -7.77 8.11 -19.83
C GLY A 201 -9.18 7.58 -19.56
N ASN A 202 -9.50 6.43 -20.16
CA ASN A 202 -10.85 5.91 -20.17
C ASN A 202 -11.12 5.01 -18.96
N TRP A 203 -12.36 5.04 -18.52
CA TRP A 203 -12.89 4.24 -17.43
C TRP A 203 -14.30 3.78 -17.78
N CYS A 204 -14.75 2.72 -17.11
CA CYS A 204 -16.14 2.28 -17.13
C CYS A 204 -16.77 2.50 -15.75
N ASN A 205 -17.86 3.25 -15.72
CA ASN A 205 -18.70 3.41 -14.53
C ASN A 205 -19.87 2.41 -14.57
N TYR A 206 -20.18 1.80 -13.44
CA TYR A 206 -21.30 0.86 -13.28
C TYR A 206 -22.12 1.21 -12.02
N ALA A 207 -23.44 1.05 -12.11
CA ALA A 207 -24.33 1.06 -10.95
C ALA A 207 -24.88 -0.36 -10.75
N LEU A 208 -24.27 -1.14 -9.84
CA LEU A 208 -24.76 -2.48 -9.53
C LEU A 208 -25.77 -2.39 -8.38
N PRO A 209 -27.02 -2.89 -8.53
CA PRO A 209 -28.04 -2.81 -7.48
C PRO A 209 -27.59 -3.46 -6.18
N GLY A 210 -27.47 -2.68 -5.11
CA GLY A 210 -27.16 -3.16 -3.77
C GLY A 210 -28.39 -3.71 -3.04
N ASN A 211 -29.58 -3.21 -3.40
CA ASN A 211 -30.90 -3.63 -2.91
C ASN A 211 -31.43 -4.92 -3.57
N GLN A 212 -30.54 -5.82 -3.98
CA GLN A 212 -30.89 -7.13 -4.56
C GLN A 212 -30.01 -8.25 -3.99
N ASN A 213 -30.58 -9.41 -3.71
CA ASN A 213 -29.84 -10.65 -3.47
C ASN A 213 -29.95 -11.52 -4.73
N GLY A 214 -28.85 -11.68 -5.45
CA GLY A 214 -28.87 -12.21 -6.81
C GLY A 214 -29.68 -11.26 -7.70
N SER A 215 -30.79 -11.77 -8.25
CA SER A 215 -31.76 -10.99 -9.03
C SER A 215 -33.02 -10.63 -8.25
N THR A 216 -33.11 -11.03 -6.97
CA THR A 216 -34.29 -10.83 -6.13
C THR A 216 -34.22 -9.48 -5.41
N PRO A 217 -35.17 -8.54 -5.62
CA PRO A 217 -35.21 -7.27 -4.92
C PRO A 217 -35.38 -7.43 -3.40
N THR A 218 -34.76 -6.53 -2.66
CA THR A 218 -34.87 -6.42 -1.20
C THR A 218 -35.23 -4.98 -0.82
N THR A 219 -35.61 -4.78 0.44
CA THR A 219 -35.83 -3.42 0.99
C THR A 219 -34.59 -2.94 1.74
N ASN A 220 -33.40 -3.30 1.27
CA ASN A 220 -32.13 -3.01 1.95
C ASN A 220 -31.22 -2.10 1.10
N TRP A 221 -30.29 -1.42 1.76
CA TRP A 221 -29.17 -0.72 1.13
C TRP A 221 -27.83 -1.29 1.62
N ASN A 222 -26.80 -1.17 0.79
CA ASN A 222 -25.45 -1.69 1.00
C ASN A 222 -24.57 -0.64 1.67
N ASP A 223 -24.34 -0.79 2.97
CA ASP A 223 -23.50 0.11 3.73
C ASP A 223 -22.10 -0.47 3.97
N PHE A 224 -21.13 0.43 4.17
CA PHE A 224 -19.80 0.09 4.63
C PHE A 224 -19.12 -0.99 3.78
N PRO A 225 -19.02 -0.77 2.44
CA PRO A 225 -18.50 -1.75 1.52
C PRO A 225 -17.06 -2.12 1.86
N LYS A 226 -16.73 -3.39 1.67
CA LYS A 226 -15.36 -3.90 1.67
C LYS A 226 -15.04 -4.55 0.35
N LEU A 227 -13.82 -4.33 -0.11
CA LEU A 227 -13.30 -4.69 -1.42
C LEU A 227 -12.08 -5.58 -1.21
N GLY A 228 -12.14 -6.75 -1.82
CA GLY A 228 -11.04 -7.68 -1.95
C GLY A 228 -10.96 -8.18 -3.39
N TYR A 229 -9.86 -8.82 -3.74
CA TYR A 229 -9.67 -9.37 -5.07
C TYR A 229 -8.68 -10.52 -5.07
N ASP A 230 -8.86 -11.44 -6.00
CA ASP A 230 -7.84 -12.42 -6.37
C ASP A 230 -7.43 -12.30 -7.83
N SER A 231 -6.86 -13.32 -8.46
CA SER A 231 -6.52 -13.29 -9.89
C SER A 231 -7.75 -13.40 -10.82
N LEU A 232 -8.91 -13.81 -10.32
CA LEU A 232 -10.10 -14.17 -11.10
C LEU A 232 -11.28 -13.21 -10.88
N ALA A 233 -11.49 -12.75 -9.64
CA ALA A 233 -12.70 -12.04 -9.24
C ALA A 233 -12.46 -10.83 -8.35
N ILE A 234 -13.45 -9.93 -8.34
CA ILE A 234 -13.64 -8.88 -7.35
C ILE A 234 -14.68 -9.33 -6.32
N TYR A 235 -14.39 -9.08 -5.05
CA TYR A 235 -15.24 -9.43 -3.92
C TYR A 235 -15.71 -8.18 -3.22
N LEU A 236 -17.03 -8.00 -3.16
CA LEU A 236 -17.65 -6.92 -2.41
C LEU A 236 -18.42 -7.50 -1.24
N THR A 237 -18.16 -7.02 -0.03
CA THR A 237 -19.08 -7.26 1.09
C THR A 237 -19.74 -5.96 1.51
N ALA A 238 -20.93 -6.04 2.11
CA ALA A 238 -21.63 -4.89 2.69
C ALA A 238 -22.50 -5.30 3.87
N ASN A 239 -22.75 -4.37 4.78
CA ASN A 239 -23.83 -4.49 5.76
C ASN A 239 -25.15 -4.10 5.08
N MET A 240 -26.12 -5.00 5.08
CA MET A 240 -27.43 -4.72 4.52
C MET A 240 -28.34 -4.15 5.59
N PHE A 241 -28.74 -2.90 5.41
CA PHE A 241 -29.67 -2.20 6.30
C PHE A 241 -31.02 -2.01 5.62
N ARG A 242 -32.14 -2.17 6.33
CA ARG A 242 -33.45 -1.84 5.76
C ARG A 242 -33.53 -0.34 5.47
N PHE A 243 -34.20 0.06 4.39
CA PHE A 243 -34.49 1.47 4.11
C PHE A 243 -35.28 2.14 5.26
N ALA A 244 -36.18 1.38 5.89
CA ALA A 244 -36.93 1.83 7.07
C ALA A 244 -36.09 1.93 8.36
N GLY A 245 -34.80 1.57 8.29
CA GLY A 245 -33.89 1.45 9.41
C GLY A 245 -33.74 0.00 9.89
N GLY A 246 -32.51 -0.33 10.26
CA GLY A 246 -32.19 -1.54 11.03
C GLY A 246 -31.26 -2.44 10.25
N TYR A 247 -30.26 -2.99 10.95
CA TYR A 247 -29.37 -3.98 10.40
C TYR A 247 -30.12 -5.29 10.14
N ASP A 248 -29.91 -5.89 8.97
CA ASP A 248 -30.47 -7.20 8.60
C ASP A 248 -29.42 -8.29 8.53
N TYR A 249 -28.44 -8.17 7.63
CA TYR A 249 -27.42 -9.20 7.41
C TYR A 249 -26.19 -8.65 6.66
N PRO A 250 -25.05 -9.36 6.69
CA PRO A 250 -23.96 -9.07 5.77
C PRO A 250 -24.20 -9.79 4.43
N LYS A 251 -23.67 -9.21 3.36
CA LYS A 251 -23.67 -9.77 2.00
C LYS A 251 -22.24 -9.93 1.50
N LEU A 252 -22.02 -10.95 0.67
CA LEU A 252 -20.90 -11.08 -0.25
C LEU A 252 -21.46 -11.08 -1.67
N ARG A 253 -20.87 -10.28 -2.56
CA ARG A 253 -21.06 -10.27 -4.00
C ARG A 253 -19.73 -10.61 -4.67
N ILE A 254 -19.76 -11.58 -5.57
CA ILE A 254 -18.61 -12.03 -6.36
C ILE A 254 -18.84 -11.61 -7.80
N ILE A 255 -17.85 -10.91 -8.38
CA ILE A 255 -17.91 -10.38 -9.75
C ILE A 255 -16.70 -10.92 -10.50
N ALA A 256 -16.91 -11.60 -11.63
CA ALA A 256 -15.83 -12.03 -12.50
C ALA A 256 -15.12 -10.83 -13.12
N LYS A 257 -13.78 -10.83 -13.12
CA LYS A 257 -13.01 -9.74 -13.71
C LYS A 257 -13.21 -9.62 -15.21
N ASP A 258 -13.35 -10.75 -15.92
CA ASP A 258 -13.55 -10.77 -17.36
C ASP A 258 -14.79 -9.96 -17.79
N ASP A 259 -15.86 -10.01 -16.98
CA ASP A 259 -17.06 -9.21 -17.19
C ASP A 259 -16.82 -7.74 -16.81
N LEU A 260 -16.29 -7.49 -15.61
CA LEU A 260 -16.15 -6.14 -15.06
C LEU A 260 -15.15 -5.28 -15.84
N TYR A 261 -14.10 -5.90 -16.38
CA TYR A 261 -12.98 -5.25 -17.06
C TYR A 261 -13.14 -5.22 -18.59
N ASP A 262 -14.35 -5.51 -19.10
CA ASP A 262 -14.64 -5.31 -20.52
C ASP A 262 -14.44 -3.83 -20.89
N SER A 263 -13.51 -3.60 -21.82
CA SER A 263 -13.19 -2.29 -22.39
C SER A 263 -14.38 -1.53 -23.00
N ASN A 264 -15.48 -2.23 -23.34
CA ASN A 264 -16.69 -1.61 -23.91
C ASN A 264 -17.74 -1.26 -22.84
N CYS A 265 -17.41 -1.43 -21.56
CA CYS A 265 -18.35 -1.32 -20.45
C CYS A 265 -19.56 -2.25 -20.62
N GLY A 266 -19.31 -3.49 -21.05
CA GLY A 266 -20.33 -4.50 -21.36
C GLY A 266 -21.08 -5.04 -20.14
N PRO A 267 -21.94 -6.06 -20.34
CA PRO A 267 -22.73 -6.66 -19.26
C PRO A 267 -21.86 -7.18 -18.12
N VAL A 268 -22.33 -6.99 -16.88
CA VAL A 268 -21.66 -7.49 -15.68
C VAL A 268 -22.58 -8.43 -14.92
N GLY A 269 -22.17 -9.70 -14.79
CA GLY A 269 -22.80 -10.69 -13.93
C GLY A 269 -22.20 -10.71 -12.52
N TRP A 270 -22.97 -11.22 -11.56
CA TRP A 270 -22.48 -11.50 -10.21
C TRP A 270 -23.17 -12.70 -9.56
N VAL A 271 -22.55 -13.21 -8.50
CA VAL A 271 -23.12 -14.20 -7.58
C VAL A 271 -23.14 -13.63 -6.16
N ASP A 272 -24.30 -13.67 -5.51
CA ASP A 272 -24.48 -13.21 -4.15
C ASP A 272 -24.60 -14.37 -3.15
N PHE A 273 -23.96 -14.19 -2.00
CA PHE A 273 -24.25 -14.87 -0.75
C PHE A 273 -24.66 -13.84 0.29
N TRP A 274 -25.60 -14.18 1.15
CA TRP A 274 -26.09 -13.22 2.15
C TRP A 274 -26.50 -13.92 3.44
N ASN A 275 -26.90 -13.15 4.45
CA ASN A 275 -27.28 -13.70 5.75
C ASN A 275 -26.17 -14.56 6.37
N LEU A 276 -24.91 -14.13 6.20
CA LEU A 276 -23.73 -14.82 6.76
C LEU A 276 -23.80 -14.79 8.30
N ARG A 277 -23.61 -15.95 8.91
CA ARG A 277 -23.78 -16.21 10.35
C ARG A 277 -22.57 -16.93 10.92
N ASP A 278 -22.50 -16.94 12.25
CA ASP A 278 -21.58 -17.81 12.98
C ASP A 278 -21.83 -19.29 12.57
N PRO A 279 -20.83 -20.02 12.05
CA PRO A 279 -20.99 -21.40 11.60
C PRO A 279 -21.30 -22.38 12.74
N VAL A 280 -21.10 -21.98 14.00
CA VAL A 280 -21.39 -22.79 15.18
C VAL A 280 -22.73 -22.42 15.81
N ASN A 281 -23.05 -21.13 15.91
CA ASN A 281 -24.30 -20.67 16.51
C ASN A 281 -25.29 -20.05 15.49
N LEU A 282 -26.01 -20.92 14.80
CA LEU A 282 -26.95 -20.58 13.72
C LEU A 282 -28.21 -19.84 14.20
N GLN A 283 -28.52 -19.93 15.50
CA GLN A 283 -29.69 -19.27 16.11
C GLN A 283 -29.45 -17.79 16.42
N THR A 284 -28.20 -17.33 16.30
CA THR A 284 -27.86 -15.93 16.54
C THR A 284 -28.17 -15.04 15.34
N SER A 285 -28.28 -13.74 15.59
CA SER A 285 -28.40 -12.74 14.53
C SER A 285 -27.17 -12.79 13.62
N PRO A 286 -27.31 -12.46 12.32
CA PRO A 286 -26.20 -12.44 11.35
C PRO A 286 -24.99 -11.65 11.88
N THR A 287 -23.79 -12.10 11.52
CA THR A 287 -22.55 -11.50 12.04
C THR A 287 -22.28 -10.16 11.39
N ALA A 288 -21.44 -9.33 12.02
CA ALA A 288 -20.81 -8.21 11.34
C ALA A 288 -20.16 -8.64 10.01
N ILE A 289 -20.11 -7.70 9.07
CA ILE A 289 -19.51 -7.88 7.75
C ILE A 289 -18.11 -8.54 7.82
N PRO A 290 -17.91 -9.71 7.18
CA PRO A 290 -16.57 -10.24 6.99
C PRO A 290 -15.85 -9.45 5.90
N VAL A 291 -14.53 -9.28 6.07
CA VAL A 291 -13.72 -8.48 5.15
C VAL A 291 -12.99 -9.39 4.17
N PRO A 292 -13.20 -9.28 2.84
CA PRO A 292 -12.50 -10.07 1.84
C PRO A 292 -11.05 -9.66 1.70
N ASN A 293 -10.20 -10.63 1.38
CA ASN A 293 -8.77 -10.41 1.27
C ASN A 293 -8.37 -9.74 -0.05
N ILE A 294 -7.21 -9.09 -0.04
CA ILE A 294 -6.42 -8.89 -1.25
C ILE A 294 -5.42 -10.04 -1.34
N THR A 295 -5.25 -10.63 -2.52
CA THR A 295 -4.23 -11.68 -2.74
C THR A 295 -3.02 -11.12 -3.45
N TYR A 296 -1.83 -11.63 -3.15
CA TYR A 296 -0.61 -11.46 -3.95
C TYR A 296 -0.09 -12.79 -4.51
N THR A 297 -0.86 -13.86 -4.32
CA THR A 297 -0.55 -15.20 -4.83
C THR A 297 -1.77 -15.70 -5.62
N PRO A 298 -1.63 -16.05 -6.91
CA PRO A 298 -2.72 -16.64 -7.67
C PRO A 298 -3.29 -17.88 -6.97
N THR A 299 -4.61 -17.93 -6.83
CA THR A 299 -5.33 -19.02 -6.18
C THR A 299 -6.78 -19.05 -6.70
N ASP A 300 -7.38 -20.23 -6.68
CA ASP A 300 -8.80 -20.47 -6.94
C ASP A 300 -9.66 -20.36 -5.67
N THR A 301 -9.05 -19.98 -4.55
CA THR A 301 -9.71 -19.84 -3.25
C THR A 301 -9.37 -18.49 -2.62
N SER A 302 -10.37 -17.62 -2.47
CA SER A 302 -10.27 -16.37 -1.72
C SER A 302 -10.75 -16.56 -0.28
N TYR A 303 -10.41 -15.61 0.60
CA TYR A 303 -10.69 -15.68 2.03
C TYR A 303 -11.33 -14.40 2.54
N MET A 304 -12.17 -14.54 3.57
CA MET A 304 -12.63 -13.39 4.35
C MET A 304 -12.44 -13.63 5.85
N VAL A 305 -12.24 -12.56 6.61
CA VAL A 305 -12.16 -12.63 8.07
C VAL A 305 -13.32 -11.87 8.70
N GLY A 306 -14.03 -12.56 9.59
CA GLY A 306 -15.12 -12.01 10.40
C GLY A 306 -14.73 -11.96 11.88
N ASP A 307 -15.20 -10.93 12.56
CA ASP A 307 -15.07 -10.83 14.01
C ASP A 307 -16.15 -11.65 14.72
N SER A 308 -15.84 -12.21 15.89
CA SER A 308 -16.84 -12.92 16.71
C SER A 308 -17.98 -11.97 17.10
N PRO A 309 -19.25 -12.38 17.05
CA PRO A 309 -20.38 -11.49 17.32
C PRO A 309 -20.67 -11.23 18.81
N PHE A 310 -19.92 -11.81 19.76
CA PHE A 310 -20.23 -11.77 21.21
C PHE A 310 -19.56 -10.60 21.95
N GLN A 311 -19.94 -10.25 23.18
CA GLN A 311 -19.28 -9.13 23.91
C GLN A 311 -17.80 -9.41 24.19
N THR A 312 -17.51 -10.64 24.61
CA THR A 312 -16.18 -11.21 24.74
C THR A 312 -15.91 -12.09 23.52
N GLY A 313 -15.11 -11.57 22.58
CA GLY A 313 -14.69 -12.32 21.40
C GLY A 313 -13.58 -13.30 21.73
N THR A 314 -13.81 -14.59 21.48
CA THR A 314 -12.85 -15.69 21.72
C THR A 314 -12.39 -16.39 20.44
N PHE A 315 -12.90 -15.97 19.29
CA PHE A 315 -12.57 -16.54 17.99
C PHE A 315 -12.63 -15.47 16.89
N VAL A 316 -12.07 -15.77 15.73
CA VAL A 316 -12.37 -15.08 14.46
C VAL A 316 -12.97 -16.10 13.51
N THR A 317 -13.89 -15.69 12.64
CA THR A 317 -14.46 -16.59 11.63
C THR A 317 -13.66 -16.44 10.34
N LEU A 318 -13.04 -17.53 9.88
CA LEU A 318 -12.41 -17.62 8.57
C LEU A 318 -13.45 -18.15 7.57
N TRP A 319 -13.74 -17.35 6.54
CA TRP A 319 -14.55 -17.74 5.39
C TRP A 319 -13.65 -18.09 4.21
N LYS A 320 -14.03 -19.12 3.45
CA LYS A 320 -13.38 -19.52 2.20
C LYS A 320 -14.39 -19.36 1.07
N ILE A 321 -13.94 -18.74 -0.02
CA ILE A 321 -14.68 -18.59 -1.27
C ILE A 321 -13.98 -19.51 -2.26
N ILE A 322 -14.63 -20.60 -2.64
CA ILE A 322 -14.04 -21.65 -3.49
C ILE A 322 -14.66 -21.57 -4.88
N ASP A 323 -13.82 -21.68 -5.92
CA ASP A 323 -14.23 -21.64 -7.33
C ASP A 323 -15.08 -20.38 -7.67
N PRO A 324 -14.53 -19.17 -7.47
CA PRO A 324 -15.29 -17.92 -7.42
C PRO A 324 -15.95 -17.51 -8.75
N VAL A 325 -15.53 -18.07 -9.89
CA VAL A 325 -16.09 -17.75 -11.21
C VAL A 325 -16.71 -18.96 -11.92
N GLY A 326 -16.52 -20.18 -11.39
CA GLY A 326 -17.15 -21.40 -11.87
C GLY A 326 -18.46 -21.67 -11.14
N ASN A 327 -18.42 -22.50 -10.09
CA ASN A 327 -19.54 -22.75 -9.18
C ASN A 327 -19.17 -22.30 -7.76
N PRO A 328 -19.36 -21.01 -7.43
CA PRO A 328 -18.93 -20.48 -6.16
C PRO A 328 -19.56 -21.21 -4.98
N THR A 329 -18.75 -21.55 -3.98
CA THR A 329 -19.21 -22.10 -2.71
C THR A 329 -18.53 -21.42 -1.53
N LEU A 330 -19.22 -21.43 -0.37
CA LEU A 330 -18.70 -20.87 0.87
C LEU A 330 -18.51 -21.93 1.94
N GLU A 331 -17.36 -21.87 2.61
CA GLU A 331 -17.09 -22.58 3.85
C GLU A 331 -16.73 -21.58 4.95
N ALA A 332 -17.08 -21.88 6.21
CA ALA A 332 -16.68 -21.06 7.35
C ALA A 332 -16.23 -21.90 8.54
N VAL A 333 -15.23 -21.40 9.27
CA VAL A 333 -14.73 -22.02 10.51
C VAL A 333 -14.37 -20.95 11.54
N ASN A 334 -14.71 -21.20 12.81
CA ASN A 334 -14.26 -20.36 13.92
C ASN A 334 -12.86 -20.78 14.36
N LEU A 335 -11.90 -19.85 14.28
CA LEU A 335 -10.53 -20.01 14.72
C LEU A 335 -10.37 -19.47 16.15
N PRO A 336 -10.01 -20.31 17.14
CA PRO A 336 -9.82 -19.87 18.52
C PRO A 336 -8.64 -18.89 18.65
N VAL A 337 -8.87 -17.79 19.38
CA VAL A 337 -7.84 -16.77 19.65
C VAL A 337 -8.00 -16.21 21.07
N SER A 338 -7.04 -15.43 21.57
CA SER A 338 -7.16 -14.85 22.92
C SER A 338 -8.41 -13.97 23.07
N SER A 339 -8.98 -13.93 24.28
CA SER A 339 -10.19 -13.16 24.55
C SER A 339 -9.96 -11.66 24.33
N ARG A 340 -10.98 -10.98 23.81
CA ARG A 340 -10.94 -9.53 23.53
C ARG A 340 -12.30 -8.89 23.70
N ARG A 341 -12.28 -7.57 23.90
CA ARG A 341 -13.46 -6.71 23.93
C ARG A 341 -13.29 -5.55 22.97
N ALA A 342 -14.40 -4.89 22.63
CA ALA A 342 -14.35 -3.65 21.87
C ALA A 342 -13.61 -2.57 22.68
N PRO A 343 -12.67 -1.83 22.06
CA PRO A 343 -11.98 -0.72 22.72
C PRO A 343 -12.96 0.40 23.10
N PRO A 344 -12.66 1.19 24.15
CA PRO A 344 -13.40 2.41 24.43
C PRO A 344 -13.12 3.49 23.37
N ASN A 345 -13.95 4.53 23.34
CA ASN A 345 -13.68 5.75 22.57
C ASN A 345 -12.44 6.47 23.11
N ALA A 346 -11.69 7.12 22.23
CA ALA A 346 -10.41 7.72 22.52
C ALA A 346 -10.54 9.16 23.03
N ASN A 347 -9.70 9.52 23.99
CA ASN A 347 -9.49 10.90 24.42
C ASN A 347 -8.23 11.48 23.76
N GLN A 348 -8.03 12.79 23.89
CA GLN A 348 -6.93 13.53 23.26
C GLN A 348 -6.49 14.71 24.13
N LEU A 349 -5.39 15.37 23.76
CA LEU A 349 -4.98 16.63 24.36
C LEU A 349 -6.11 17.67 24.32
N GLY A 350 -6.37 18.32 25.45
CA GLY A 350 -7.47 19.28 25.60
C GLY A 350 -8.85 18.66 25.79
N GLY A 351 -8.98 17.33 25.77
CA GLY A 351 -10.23 16.62 26.01
C GLY A 351 -11.16 16.59 24.79
N GLY A 352 -12.44 16.30 25.03
CA GLY A 352 -13.48 16.32 24.00
C GLY A 352 -14.76 15.68 24.51
N SER A 353 -15.92 16.21 24.10
CA SER A 353 -17.22 15.60 24.35
C SER A 353 -18.11 15.81 23.12
N PRO A 354 -18.52 14.74 22.42
CA PRO A 354 -18.21 13.33 22.67
C PRO A 354 -16.73 12.96 22.38
N LEU A 355 -16.27 11.86 22.99
CA LEU A 355 -14.94 11.27 22.73
C LEU A 355 -14.86 10.73 21.29
N ILE A 356 -13.64 10.65 20.75
CA ILE A 356 -13.37 10.17 19.39
C ILE A 356 -13.73 8.69 19.29
N GLU A 357 -14.54 8.31 18.31
CA GLU A 357 -14.92 6.91 18.11
C GLU A 357 -13.75 6.09 17.54
N THR A 358 -13.38 5.00 18.22
CA THR A 358 -12.26 4.12 17.83
C THR A 358 -12.66 3.01 16.86
N GLY A 359 -13.95 2.89 16.54
CA GLY A 359 -14.45 1.96 15.53
C GLY A 359 -14.63 0.51 16.01
N GLY A 360 -14.51 0.26 17.31
CA GLY A 360 -14.71 -1.07 17.89
C GLY A 360 -13.61 -2.07 17.49
N ARG A 361 -13.95 -3.37 17.50
CA ARG A 361 -12.99 -4.47 17.24
C ARG A 361 -13.24 -5.26 15.95
N ARG A 362 -14.07 -4.73 15.06
CA ARG A 362 -14.32 -5.37 13.76
C ARG A 362 -13.12 -5.15 12.85
N PHE A 363 -12.90 -6.10 11.94
CA PHE A 363 -11.94 -5.90 10.86
C PHE A 363 -12.45 -4.80 9.93
N ARG A 364 -11.59 -3.85 9.59
CA ARG A 364 -11.93 -2.69 8.75
C ARG A 364 -11.09 -2.63 7.47
N THR A 365 -9.93 -3.27 7.50
CA THR A 365 -8.93 -3.31 6.42
C THR A 365 -8.92 -4.71 5.80
N ALA A 366 -8.78 -4.79 4.48
CA ALA A 366 -8.66 -6.04 3.77
C ALA A 366 -7.49 -6.87 4.32
N PRO A 367 -7.70 -8.13 4.75
CA PRO A 367 -6.59 -8.99 5.11
C PRO A 367 -5.72 -9.27 3.88
N VAL A 368 -4.42 -9.49 4.10
CA VAL A 368 -3.46 -9.73 3.01
C VAL A 368 -3.17 -11.22 2.94
N TYR A 369 -3.50 -11.83 1.80
CA TYR A 369 -3.10 -13.21 1.51
C TYR A 369 -1.82 -13.22 0.66
N ARG A 370 -0.78 -13.90 1.15
CA ARG A 370 0.48 -14.05 0.44
C ARG A 370 1.16 -15.36 0.83
N ASP A 371 1.49 -16.17 -0.16
CA ASP A 371 2.26 -17.42 -0.06
C ASP A 371 1.75 -18.35 1.04
N GLY A 372 0.45 -18.65 0.99
CA GLY A 372 -0.22 -19.59 1.90
C GLY A 372 -0.62 -19.03 3.26
N GLU A 373 -0.40 -17.74 3.51
CA GLU A 373 -0.70 -17.08 4.78
C GLU A 373 -1.65 -15.91 4.59
N LEU A 374 -2.55 -15.72 5.56
CA LEU A 374 -3.49 -14.61 5.63
C LEU A 374 -3.19 -13.75 6.86
N TRP A 375 -3.05 -12.45 6.65
CA TRP A 375 -2.72 -11.51 7.72
C TRP A 375 -3.84 -10.49 7.89
N ALA A 376 -4.34 -10.35 9.12
CA ALA A 376 -5.46 -9.49 9.44
C ALA A 376 -5.14 -8.61 10.66
N VAL A 377 -5.69 -7.39 10.70
CA VAL A 377 -5.46 -6.43 11.79
C VAL A 377 -6.75 -5.74 12.21
N HIS A 378 -6.89 -5.46 13.52
CA HIS A 378 -8.00 -4.69 14.09
C HIS A 378 -7.62 -4.08 15.44
N SER A 379 -8.50 -3.25 16.00
CA SER A 379 -8.35 -2.70 17.36
C SER A 379 -9.01 -3.59 18.41
N VAL A 380 -8.47 -3.59 19.62
CA VAL A 380 -9.04 -4.29 20.78
C VAL A 380 -8.90 -3.43 22.03
N ALA A 381 -9.77 -3.66 23.02
CA ALA A 381 -9.56 -3.05 24.33
C ALA A 381 -8.26 -3.57 24.96
N GLY A 382 -7.51 -2.68 25.60
CA GLY A 382 -6.20 -2.99 26.17
C GLY A 382 -5.85 -2.09 27.35
N GLY A 383 -4.67 -2.37 27.92
CA GLY A 383 -4.14 -1.71 29.10
C GLY A 383 -4.90 -1.98 30.39
N PHE A 384 -4.54 -1.28 31.47
CA PHE A 384 -5.18 -1.47 32.77
C PHE A 384 -6.71 -1.31 32.69
N ASN A 385 -7.44 -2.33 33.14
CA ASN A 385 -8.90 -2.40 33.09
C ASN A 385 -9.55 -2.21 31.70
N ASN A 386 -8.85 -2.51 30.59
CA ASN A 386 -9.35 -2.31 29.23
C ASN A 386 -9.69 -0.84 28.91
N ALA A 387 -9.03 0.12 29.58
CA ALA A 387 -9.31 1.54 29.45
C ALA A 387 -8.79 2.19 28.15
N PHE A 388 -8.01 1.45 27.36
CA PHE A 388 -7.34 1.95 26.17
C PHE A 388 -7.65 1.10 24.94
N SER A 389 -7.29 1.60 23.76
CA SER A 389 -7.40 0.87 22.49
C SER A 389 -6.02 0.43 22.04
N PHE A 390 -5.81 -0.87 21.81
CA PHE A 390 -4.57 -1.46 21.33
C PHE A 390 -4.78 -2.04 19.92
N ILE A 391 -3.70 -2.22 19.17
CA ILE A 391 -3.70 -2.91 17.88
C ILE A 391 -3.57 -4.40 18.13
N ARG A 392 -4.25 -5.21 17.33
CA ARG A 392 -4.04 -6.66 17.29
C ARG A 392 -3.94 -7.13 15.85
N TYR A 393 -2.90 -7.91 15.54
CA TYR A 393 -2.82 -8.62 14.26
C TYR A 393 -2.82 -10.13 14.47
N LEU A 394 -3.27 -10.83 13.44
CA LEU A 394 -3.30 -12.28 13.34
C LEU A 394 -2.57 -12.71 12.07
N ARG A 395 -1.72 -13.73 12.20
CA ARG A 395 -1.18 -14.51 11.07
C ARG A 395 -1.88 -15.84 11.05
N ILE A 396 -2.54 -16.16 9.95
CA ILE A 396 -3.40 -17.34 9.79
C ILE A 396 -2.84 -18.20 8.66
N GLN A 397 -2.85 -19.51 8.85
CA GLN A 397 -2.67 -20.51 7.80
C GLN A 397 -4.07 -21.04 7.39
N PRO A 398 -4.65 -20.54 6.28
CA PRO A 398 -6.04 -20.86 5.94
C PRO A 398 -6.23 -22.33 5.52
N SER A 399 -5.24 -22.94 4.87
CA SER A 399 -5.28 -24.36 4.47
C SER A 399 -5.37 -25.31 5.66
N GLY A 400 -4.76 -24.93 6.78
CA GLY A 400 -4.77 -25.70 8.03
C GLY A 400 -5.86 -25.31 9.01
N ASN A 401 -6.67 -24.28 8.72
CA ASN A 401 -7.60 -23.64 9.66
C ASN A 401 -6.92 -23.30 11.00
N LYS A 402 -5.77 -22.63 10.94
CA LYS A 402 -4.93 -22.37 12.13
C LYS A 402 -4.45 -20.93 12.21
N VAL A 403 -4.46 -20.37 13.41
CA VAL A 403 -3.75 -19.15 13.77
C VAL A 403 -2.31 -19.53 14.11
N LEU A 404 -1.35 -18.93 13.42
CA LEU A 404 0.08 -19.14 13.59
C LEU A 404 0.70 -18.13 14.54
N GLU A 405 0.15 -16.92 14.58
CA GLU A 405 0.70 -15.82 15.37
C GLU A 405 -0.43 -14.88 15.78
N GLU A 406 -0.33 -14.38 17.01
CA GLU A 406 -1.20 -13.35 17.56
C GLU A 406 -0.36 -12.33 18.32
N VAL A 407 -0.44 -11.06 17.92
CA VAL A 407 0.26 -9.96 18.58
C VAL A 407 -0.73 -8.89 18.97
N ILE A 408 -0.59 -8.39 20.20
CA ILE A 408 -1.33 -7.25 20.75
C ILE A 408 -0.32 -6.16 21.08
N TYR A 409 -0.53 -4.94 20.56
CA TYR A 409 0.42 -3.84 20.61
C TYR A 409 -0.23 -2.56 21.11
N GLY A 410 0.35 -1.95 22.13
CA GLY A 410 -0.10 -0.65 22.65
C GLY A 410 0.58 -0.29 23.98
N SER A 411 0.12 0.77 24.62
CA SER A 411 0.66 1.21 25.92
C SER A 411 -0.42 1.92 26.73
N ASP A 412 -0.40 1.75 28.05
CA ASP A 412 -1.30 2.45 28.96
C ASP A 412 -1.13 3.97 28.82
N GLY A 413 -2.25 4.68 28.77
CA GLY A 413 -2.30 6.14 28.55
C GLY A 413 -2.54 6.55 27.10
N PHE A 414 -2.51 5.60 26.15
CA PHE A 414 -2.60 5.86 24.72
C PHE A 414 -3.70 5.03 24.07
N TRP A 415 -4.43 5.63 23.12
CA TRP A 415 -5.38 4.92 22.28
C TRP A 415 -4.79 4.77 20.88
N TYR A 416 -4.72 3.53 20.38
CA TYR A 416 -4.28 3.12 19.05
C TYR A 416 -5.50 2.57 18.30
N PHE A 417 -5.93 3.22 17.23
CA PHE A 417 -7.23 2.94 16.58
C PHE A 417 -7.17 3.02 15.05
N TYR A 418 -8.11 2.33 14.40
CA TYR A 418 -8.18 2.09 12.95
C TYR A 418 -6.86 1.62 12.32
N PRO A 419 -6.30 0.48 12.76
CA PRO A 419 -5.08 -0.05 12.16
C PRO A 419 -5.31 -0.60 10.74
N THR A 420 -4.27 -0.51 9.93
CA THR A 420 -4.19 -1.02 8.57
C THR A 420 -2.86 -1.75 8.39
N LEU A 421 -2.82 -2.86 7.64
CA LEU A 421 -1.65 -3.75 7.55
C LEU A 421 -1.38 -4.16 6.10
N MET A 422 -0.10 -4.19 5.74
CA MET A 422 0.38 -4.68 4.44
C MET A 422 1.66 -5.49 4.60
N LEU A 423 1.91 -6.38 3.65
CA LEU A 423 3.14 -7.17 3.54
C LEU A 423 3.87 -6.84 2.26
N ASP A 424 5.20 -6.72 2.33
CA ASP A 424 6.03 -6.84 1.14
C ASP A 424 6.29 -8.32 0.78
N ARG A 425 7.07 -8.55 -0.28
CA ARG A 425 7.37 -9.91 -0.77
C ARG A 425 8.24 -10.72 0.15
N GLN A 426 9.04 -10.06 0.99
CA GLN A 426 9.84 -10.73 2.00
C GLN A 426 9.00 -11.06 3.25
N LYS A 427 7.70 -10.72 3.25
CA LYS A 427 6.77 -10.83 4.37
C LYS A 427 7.16 -9.93 5.56
N ASN A 428 7.84 -8.81 5.29
CA ASN A 428 7.94 -7.76 6.30
C ASN A 428 6.56 -7.14 6.48
N VAL A 429 6.23 -6.82 7.73
CA VAL A 429 4.92 -6.31 8.15
C VAL A 429 5.00 -4.80 8.29
N TYR A 430 4.06 -4.09 7.70
CA TYR A 430 3.88 -2.65 7.83
C TYR A 430 2.50 -2.40 8.43
N VAL A 431 2.43 -1.57 9.46
CA VAL A 431 1.17 -1.24 10.15
C VAL A 431 1.04 0.27 10.27
N GLY A 432 -0.02 0.84 9.69
CA GLY A 432 -0.44 2.23 9.92
C GLY A 432 -1.63 2.30 10.87
N PHE A 433 -1.75 3.38 11.65
CA PHE A 433 -2.86 3.56 12.59
C PHE A 433 -2.95 5.01 13.07
N SER A 434 -4.07 5.36 13.71
CA SER A 434 -4.22 6.61 14.44
C SER A 434 -3.91 6.43 15.92
N ARG A 435 -3.29 7.44 16.52
CA ARG A 435 -2.96 7.43 17.96
C ARG A 435 -3.28 8.77 18.62
N SER A 436 -3.79 8.71 19.84
CA SER A 436 -4.01 9.86 20.71
C SER A 436 -3.73 9.54 22.19
N SER A 437 -3.60 10.57 23.01
CA SER A 437 -3.47 10.48 24.47
C SER A 437 -3.93 11.78 25.12
N LEU A 438 -3.97 11.83 26.44
CA LEU A 438 -4.24 13.09 27.14
C LEU A 438 -3.18 14.18 26.90
N ASN A 439 -2.02 13.84 26.33
CA ASN A 439 -0.92 14.74 26.04
C ASN A 439 -0.66 14.94 24.54
N GLU A 440 -1.42 14.28 23.65
CA GLU A 440 -1.29 14.46 22.19
C GLU A 440 -2.65 14.47 21.50
N TYR A 441 -2.79 15.32 20.47
CA TYR A 441 -3.94 15.27 19.58
C TYR A 441 -3.90 14.00 18.71
N ALA A 442 -5.05 13.56 18.21
CA ALA A 442 -5.12 12.41 17.31
C ALA A 442 -4.26 12.65 16.06
N GLY A 443 -3.30 11.75 15.82
CA GLY A 443 -2.34 11.83 14.72
C GLY A 443 -2.19 10.52 13.97
N ALA A 444 -1.40 10.55 12.89
CA ALA A 444 -1.04 9.43 12.04
C ALA A 444 0.30 8.82 12.46
N TRP A 445 0.31 7.52 12.71
CA TRP A 445 1.46 6.78 13.22
C TRP A 445 1.62 5.46 12.48
N TYR A 446 2.83 4.91 12.53
CA TYR A 446 3.12 3.63 11.91
C TYR A 446 4.13 2.82 12.72
N THR A 447 4.17 1.53 12.47
CA THR A 447 5.18 0.59 12.96
C THR A 447 5.32 -0.56 11.97
N GLY A 448 6.15 -1.55 12.28
CA GLY A 448 6.27 -2.76 11.48
C GLY A 448 7.12 -3.82 12.15
N ARG A 449 7.40 -4.87 11.39
CA ARG A 449 8.35 -5.93 11.73
C ARG A 449 9.04 -6.46 10.48
N ARG A 450 10.37 -6.72 10.50
CA ARG A 450 11.01 -7.52 9.44
C ARG A 450 10.65 -8.99 9.59
N ALA A 451 10.53 -9.74 8.50
CA ALA A 451 10.25 -11.17 8.55
C ALA A 451 11.30 -11.98 9.33
N SER A 452 12.55 -11.50 9.36
CA SER A 452 13.66 -12.07 10.14
C SER A 452 13.57 -11.81 11.64
N ASP A 453 12.79 -10.81 12.06
CA ASP A 453 12.67 -10.44 13.46
C ASP A 453 11.69 -11.38 14.18
N PRO A 454 11.89 -11.63 15.50
CA PRO A 454 10.92 -12.37 16.30
C PRO A 454 9.51 -11.76 16.23
N PRO A 455 8.44 -12.56 16.38
CA PRO A 455 7.06 -12.05 16.47
C PRO A 455 6.90 -10.84 17.42
N GLY A 456 6.23 -9.79 16.95
CA GLY A 456 6.11 -8.51 17.64
C GLY A 456 5.96 -7.35 16.66
N LEU A 457 6.03 -6.12 17.17
CA LEU A 457 6.13 -4.90 16.37
C LEU A 457 7.17 -3.97 17.00
N ALA A 458 7.88 -3.23 16.16
CA ALA A 458 8.85 -2.23 16.56
C ALA A 458 8.20 -1.04 17.32
N PRO A 459 8.99 -0.15 17.95
CA PRO A 459 8.49 1.11 18.48
C PRO A 459 7.82 1.97 17.41
N SER A 460 6.65 2.53 17.73
CA SER A 460 5.91 3.31 16.74
C SER A 460 6.61 4.62 16.40
N GLN A 461 6.41 5.06 15.16
CA GLN A 461 6.97 6.27 14.59
C GLN A 461 5.83 7.21 14.14
N VAL A 462 6.10 8.51 14.19
CA VAL A 462 5.15 9.53 13.76
C VAL A 462 5.21 9.65 12.24
N LEU A 463 4.06 9.50 11.57
CA LEU A 463 3.91 9.94 10.17
C LEU A 463 3.50 11.42 10.13
N GLN A 464 2.49 11.78 10.91
CA GLN A 464 2.05 13.17 11.11
C GLN A 464 1.41 13.34 12.48
N SER A 465 1.91 14.29 13.27
CA SER A 465 1.29 14.61 14.56
C SER A 465 -0.03 15.36 14.38
N GLY A 466 -0.97 15.14 15.32
CA GLY A 466 -2.16 15.97 15.40
C GLY A 466 -1.78 17.42 15.75
N LYS A 467 -2.42 18.38 15.07
CA LYS A 467 -2.13 19.82 15.14
C LYS A 467 -3.22 20.63 15.86
N GLY A 468 -4.34 20.00 16.21
CA GLY A 468 -5.43 20.63 16.92
C GLY A 468 -6.39 19.60 17.53
N ASN A 469 -7.22 20.06 18.47
CA ASN A 469 -8.28 19.26 19.07
C ASN A 469 -9.34 18.87 18.01
N TYR A 470 -9.84 17.64 18.09
CA TYR A 470 -10.83 17.08 17.16
C TYR A 470 -12.16 16.75 17.87
N VAL A 471 -13.14 17.65 17.75
CA VAL A 471 -14.54 17.38 18.08
C VAL A 471 -15.40 17.82 16.89
N VAL A 472 -15.61 16.90 15.96
CA VAL A 472 -16.38 17.17 14.73
C VAL A 472 -17.62 16.29 14.75
N THR A 473 -18.78 16.91 14.99
CA THR A 473 -20.08 16.20 15.05
C THR A 473 -21.06 16.67 13.99
N PHE A 474 -20.79 17.82 13.35
CA PHE A 474 -21.73 18.56 12.50
C PHE A 474 -23.14 18.69 13.12
N GLY A 475 -23.21 18.88 14.44
CA GLY A 475 -24.46 19.01 15.19
C GLY A 475 -25.07 17.69 15.68
N GLY A 476 -24.48 16.54 15.35
CA GLY A 476 -24.85 15.22 15.86
C GLY A 476 -24.27 14.90 17.25
N SER A 477 -24.51 13.67 17.71
CA SER A 477 -24.09 13.17 19.02
C SER A 477 -22.84 12.28 19.00
N ARG A 478 -22.18 12.16 17.84
CA ARG A 478 -21.05 11.25 17.60
C ARG A 478 -19.84 12.05 17.10
N ASN A 479 -18.64 11.67 17.54
CA ASN A 479 -17.37 12.25 17.07
C ASN A 479 -16.65 11.21 16.22
N ARG A 480 -17.04 11.10 14.95
CA ARG A 480 -16.54 10.11 14.00
C ARG A 480 -15.14 10.48 13.55
N TRP A 481 -14.21 9.54 13.69
CA TRP A 481 -12.85 9.67 13.17
C TRP A 481 -12.83 9.29 11.69
N GLY A 482 -12.82 7.99 11.38
CA GLY A 482 -12.83 7.42 10.02
C GLY A 482 -13.26 5.96 10.10
N ASP A 483 -13.84 5.36 9.08
CA ASP A 483 -14.11 3.92 9.07
C ASP A 483 -13.01 3.09 8.37
N TYR A 484 -12.13 3.78 7.65
CA TYR A 484 -11.02 3.23 6.86
C TYR A 484 -9.72 3.97 7.17
N GLN A 485 -8.59 3.29 6.92
CA GLN A 485 -7.27 3.90 6.72
C GLN A 485 -6.57 3.21 5.57
N GLY A 486 -5.87 3.98 4.74
CA GLY A 486 -5.26 3.49 3.52
C GLY A 486 -3.88 2.88 3.74
N ILE A 487 -3.67 1.68 3.17
CA ILE A 487 -2.35 1.09 2.97
C ILE A 487 -2.31 0.34 1.64
N ALA A 488 -1.20 0.45 0.90
CA ALA A 488 -1.04 -0.22 -0.39
C ALA A 488 0.43 -0.58 -0.65
N LEU A 489 0.66 -1.73 -1.27
CA LEU A 489 1.99 -2.13 -1.74
C LEU A 489 2.23 -1.54 -3.13
N ASP A 490 3.40 -0.96 -3.36
CA ASP A 490 3.85 -0.56 -4.68
C ASP A 490 4.26 -1.80 -5.50
N PRO A 491 3.62 -2.05 -6.67
CA PRO A 491 3.88 -3.24 -7.47
C PRO A 491 5.27 -3.24 -8.12
N VAL A 492 5.99 -2.11 -8.15
CA VAL A 492 7.29 -1.98 -8.84
C VAL A 492 8.45 -2.15 -7.87
N ASN A 493 8.43 -1.43 -6.75
CA ASN A 493 9.57 -1.35 -5.83
C ASN A 493 9.33 -2.04 -4.47
N GLU A 494 8.12 -2.55 -4.23
CA GLU A 494 7.68 -3.21 -3.00
C GLU A 494 7.73 -2.31 -1.75
N GLN A 495 7.79 -0.99 -1.92
CA GLN A 495 7.55 -0.06 -0.81
C GLN A 495 6.07 -0.04 -0.46
N VAL A 496 5.76 0.32 0.78
CA VAL A 496 4.39 0.35 1.30
C VAL A 496 3.97 1.79 1.55
N TRP A 497 2.92 2.20 0.86
CA TRP A 497 2.35 3.52 0.99
C TRP A 497 1.20 3.54 1.97
N LEU A 498 1.16 4.58 2.79
CA LEU A 498 0.10 4.86 3.76
C LEU A 498 -0.68 6.10 3.34
N LEU A 499 -1.97 6.12 3.66
CA LEU A 499 -2.79 7.33 3.74
C LEU A 499 -3.54 7.30 5.06
N LEU A 500 -3.07 8.10 6.02
CA LEU A 500 -3.59 8.11 7.38
C LEU A 500 -4.19 9.46 7.76
N GLU A 501 -5.19 9.43 8.64
CA GLU A 501 -5.87 10.62 9.14
C GLU A 501 -5.12 11.23 10.34
N TYR A 502 -5.13 12.57 10.43
CA TYR A 502 -4.68 13.32 11.60
C TYR A 502 -5.61 14.52 11.88
N ALA A 503 -5.63 14.98 13.13
CA ALA A 503 -6.39 16.16 13.51
C ALA A 503 -5.65 17.43 13.05
N ALA A 504 -6.19 18.17 12.10
CA ALA A 504 -5.58 19.34 11.50
C ALA A 504 -5.87 20.65 12.26
N ALA A 505 -5.06 21.68 12.00
CA ALA A 505 -5.23 23.04 12.55
C ALA A 505 -6.15 23.90 11.65
N PRO A 506 -6.81 24.97 12.15
CA PRO A 506 -6.71 25.52 13.51
C PRO A 506 -7.35 24.69 14.64
N PHE A 507 -8.55 24.13 14.49
CA PHE A 507 -9.17 23.13 15.40
C PHE A 507 -10.34 22.47 14.65
N ASN A 508 -10.83 21.30 15.10
CA ASN A 508 -12.01 20.62 14.56
C ASN A 508 -11.93 20.39 13.04
N ARG A 509 -10.73 20.01 12.57
CA ARG A 509 -10.47 19.62 11.19
C ARG A 509 -9.80 18.27 11.17
N TRP A 510 -10.15 17.46 10.19
CA TRP A 510 -9.33 16.32 9.78
C TRP A 510 -8.42 16.74 8.62
N GLY A 511 -7.34 16.01 8.44
CA GLY A 511 -6.51 16.03 7.24
C GLY A 511 -5.92 14.64 7.03
N THR A 512 -5.43 14.37 5.83
CA THR A 512 -4.76 13.10 5.54
C THR A 512 -3.28 13.33 5.21
N TRP A 513 -2.44 12.35 5.53
CA TRP A 513 -1.02 12.38 5.25
C TRP A 513 -0.58 11.10 4.56
N ILE A 514 0.21 11.25 3.50
CA ILE A 514 0.74 10.15 2.70
C ILE A 514 2.18 9.89 3.12
N GLY A 515 2.53 8.63 3.33
CA GLY A 515 3.90 8.20 3.64
C GLY A 515 4.31 7.00 2.80
N ASP A 516 5.56 6.96 2.35
CA ASP A 516 6.18 5.85 1.62
C ASP A 516 7.17 5.13 2.54
N LEU A 517 6.90 3.88 2.87
CA LEU A 517 7.63 3.10 3.86
C LEU A 517 8.44 1.97 3.23
N THR A 518 9.61 1.71 3.80
CA THR A 518 10.52 0.67 3.30
C THR A 518 11.38 0.08 4.40
N TYR A 519 11.62 -1.23 4.34
CA TYR A 519 12.67 -1.87 5.15
C TYR A 519 14.05 -1.89 4.50
N LYS A 520 14.13 -1.44 3.24
CA LYS A 520 15.40 -1.26 2.54
C LYS A 520 16.10 -0.02 3.08
N HIS A 521 17.37 -0.16 3.41
CA HIS A 521 18.30 0.95 3.55
C HIS A 521 18.39 1.67 2.21
N ILE A 522 18.31 3.00 2.21
CA ILE A 522 18.37 3.78 0.97
C ILE A 522 19.55 4.73 1.05
N ALA A 523 20.32 4.80 -0.03
CA ALA A 523 21.37 5.78 -0.18
C ALA A 523 21.28 6.48 -1.53
N HIS A 524 21.61 7.76 -1.50
CA HIS A 524 21.90 8.55 -2.68
C HIS A 524 23.32 9.08 -2.54
N GLY A 525 23.96 9.42 -3.65
CA GLY A 525 25.29 9.97 -3.58
C GLY A 525 25.74 10.65 -4.84
N GLN A 526 26.93 11.23 -4.73
CA GLN A 526 27.61 11.89 -5.83
C GLN A 526 29.03 11.35 -5.94
N VAL A 527 29.45 11.06 -7.16
CA VAL A 527 30.83 10.69 -7.48
C VAL A 527 31.57 11.93 -7.98
N LEU A 528 32.68 12.25 -7.32
CA LEU A 528 33.51 13.41 -7.59
C LEU A 528 34.91 12.98 -8.04
N ALA A 529 35.57 13.81 -8.83
CA ALA A 529 37.00 13.67 -9.06
C ALA A 529 37.75 14.20 -7.82
N SER A 530 38.60 13.37 -7.21
CA SER A 530 39.31 13.73 -5.97
C SER A 530 40.28 14.92 -6.13
N ASP A 531 40.75 15.20 -7.33
CA ASP A 531 41.72 16.26 -7.65
C ASP A 531 41.06 17.62 -7.88
N THR A 532 39.86 17.65 -8.47
CA THR A 532 39.14 18.89 -8.81
C THR A 532 37.91 19.14 -7.94
N GLY A 533 37.38 18.12 -7.26
CA GLY A 533 36.11 18.16 -6.55
C GLY A 533 34.88 18.26 -7.47
N LEU A 534 35.06 18.17 -8.79
CA LEU A 534 33.97 18.27 -9.75
C LEU A 534 33.23 16.94 -9.93
N PRO A 535 31.92 16.96 -10.23
CA PRO A 535 31.16 15.75 -10.49
C PRO A 535 31.67 14.96 -11.71
N LEU A 536 31.60 13.63 -11.62
CA LEU A 536 32.02 12.74 -12.70
C LEU A 536 30.82 12.09 -13.41
N GLU A 537 30.62 12.46 -14.67
CA GLU A 537 29.69 11.79 -15.59
C GLU A 537 30.26 10.48 -16.11
N GLY A 538 29.39 9.49 -16.35
CA GLY A 538 29.77 8.24 -17.01
C GLY A 538 30.49 7.24 -16.11
N VAL A 539 30.47 7.43 -14.78
CA VAL A 539 31.01 6.44 -13.82
C VAL A 539 30.08 5.24 -13.80
N LYS A 540 30.63 4.05 -14.05
CA LYS A 540 29.91 2.78 -13.86
C LYS A 540 29.89 2.45 -12.37
N PHE A 541 28.70 2.44 -11.80
CA PHE A 541 28.41 2.08 -10.41
C PHE A 541 27.84 0.67 -10.36
N GLU A 542 28.27 -0.14 -9.40
CA GLU A 542 27.71 -1.46 -9.09
C GLU A 542 27.53 -1.63 -7.57
N LEU A 543 26.31 -1.97 -7.14
CA LEU A 543 26.04 -2.50 -5.79
C LEU A 543 26.29 -4.01 -5.82
N LEU A 544 27.37 -4.46 -5.19
CA LEU A 544 27.88 -5.81 -5.40
C LEU A 544 26.94 -6.89 -4.84
N GLU A 545 26.22 -6.62 -3.76
CA GLU A 545 25.30 -7.56 -3.10
C GLU A 545 24.14 -7.97 -4.02
N SER A 546 23.67 -7.03 -4.83
CA SER A 546 22.53 -7.25 -5.75
C SER A 546 22.96 -7.42 -7.21
N GLY A 547 24.20 -7.05 -7.55
CA GLY A 547 24.65 -6.88 -8.94
C GLY A 547 23.97 -5.72 -9.67
N MET A 548 23.28 -4.81 -8.96
CA MET A 548 22.65 -3.64 -9.58
C MET A 548 23.72 -2.73 -10.19
N LYS A 549 23.56 -2.38 -11.46
CA LYS A 549 24.48 -1.48 -12.18
C LYS A 549 23.78 -0.19 -12.62
N ARG A 550 24.47 0.95 -12.52
CA ARG A 550 24.05 2.26 -13.05
C ARG A 550 25.24 3.01 -13.63
N VAL A 551 24.95 4.08 -14.35
CA VAL A 551 25.94 5.03 -14.84
C VAL A 551 25.55 6.42 -14.36
N THR A 552 26.50 7.19 -13.83
CA THR A 552 26.24 8.56 -13.36
C THR A 552 25.98 9.51 -14.52
N ASP A 553 25.08 10.47 -14.31
CA ASP A 553 24.81 11.56 -15.27
C ASP A 553 25.83 12.72 -15.11
N SER A 554 25.60 13.84 -15.81
CA SER A 554 26.45 15.03 -15.74
C SER A 554 26.58 15.66 -14.34
N THR A 555 25.67 15.32 -13.43
CA THR A 555 25.72 15.75 -12.02
C THR A 555 26.48 14.78 -11.14
N GLY A 556 26.97 13.65 -11.69
CA GLY A 556 27.72 12.64 -10.96
C GLY A 556 26.87 11.82 -9.99
N THR A 557 25.54 11.89 -10.08
CA THR A 557 24.66 11.33 -9.05
C THR A 557 24.35 9.85 -9.26
N PHE A 558 24.13 9.14 -8.16
CA PHE A 558 23.64 7.77 -8.11
C PHE A 558 22.69 7.56 -6.92
N GLN A 559 21.83 6.54 -7.01
CA GLN A 559 20.95 6.14 -5.91
C GLN A 559 20.71 4.63 -5.95
N PHE A 560 20.51 4.04 -4.77
CA PHE A 560 20.20 2.62 -4.63
C PHE A 560 19.46 2.34 -3.31
N GLY A 561 18.89 1.14 -3.21
CA GLY A 561 18.36 0.60 -1.95
C GLY A 561 18.91 -0.80 -1.71
N SER A 562 19.09 -1.16 -0.45
CA SER A 562 19.62 -2.47 -0.01
C SER A 562 18.81 -3.02 1.16
N PRO A 563 18.50 -4.32 1.22
CA PRO A 563 17.96 -4.94 2.44
C PRO A 563 19.03 -5.09 3.54
N GLU A 564 20.31 -4.96 3.19
CA GLU A 564 21.46 -5.10 4.09
C GLU A 564 21.90 -3.72 4.59
N ASP A 565 22.30 -3.66 5.86
CA ASP A 565 22.83 -2.45 6.49
C ASP A 565 24.30 -2.19 6.11
N THR A 566 25.02 -3.17 5.60
CA THR A 566 26.40 -3.04 5.16
C THR A 566 26.49 -3.49 3.72
N VAL A 567 27.01 -2.64 2.83
CA VAL A 567 27.05 -2.88 1.39
C VAL A 567 28.40 -2.54 0.79
N HIS A 568 28.73 -3.14 -0.35
CA HIS A 568 29.93 -2.86 -1.11
C HIS A 568 29.57 -2.22 -2.45
N LEU A 569 30.10 -1.02 -2.68
CA LEU A 569 29.86 -0.24 -3.89
C LEU A 569 31.13 -0.22 -4.72
N SER A 570 31.06 -0.70 -5.96
CA SER A 570 32.15 -0.63 -6.92
C SER A 570 31.92 0.50 -7.93
N PHE A 571 32.96 1.26 -8.21
CA PHE A 571 32.96 2.37 -9.15
C PHE A 571 34.12 2.20 -10.12
N SER A 572 33.83 2.32 -11.42
CA SER A 572 34.84 2.30 -12.49
C SER A 572 34.56 3.36 -13.55
N ARG A 573 35.62 4.00 -14.03
CA ARG A 573 35.55 5.00 -15.12
C ARG A 573 36.90 5.10 -15.81
N PHE A 574 36.90 5.22 -17.13
CA PHE A 574 38.14 5.46 -17.90
C PHE A 574 38.91 6.67 -17.33
N ALA A 575 40.24 6.55 -17.28
CA ALA A 575 41.17 7.51 -16.67
C ALA A 575 41.05 7.73 -15.15
N TYR A 576 40.30 6.87 -14.44
CA TYR A 576 40.19 6.86 -12.98
C TYR A 576 40.42 5.44 -12.46
N ARG A 577 40.93 5.33 -11.24
CA ARG A 577 41.15 4.03 -10.60
C ARG A 577 39.83 3.42 -10.14
N ASP A 578 39.67 2.14 -10.40
CA ASP A 578 38.57 1.36 -9.85
C ASP A 578 38.59 1.43 -8.33
N THR A 579 37.43 1.74 -7.74
CA THR A 579 37.28 1.97 -6.31
C THR A 579 36.14 1.12 -5.79
N THR A 580 36.39 0.34 -4.74
CA THR A 580 35.35 -0.37 -3.99
C THR A 580 35.31 0.19 -2.58
N VAL A 581 34.12 0.57 -2.11
CA VAL A 581 33.90 1.08 -0.76
C VAL A 581 32.89 0.21 -0.03
N GLU A 582 33.19 -0.11 1.22
CA GLU A 582 32.21 -0.65 2.17
C GLU A 582 31.47 0.53 2.81
N VAL A 583 30.15 0.47 2.83
CA VAL A 583 29.29 1.51 3.41
C VAL A 583 28.31 0.85 4.38
N VAL A 584 28.30 1.36 5.61
CA VAL A 584 27.26 1.03 6.59
C VAL A 584 26.14 2.06 6.47
N LEU A 585 24.97 1.59 6.05
CA LEU A 585 23.77 2.36 5.80
C LEU A 585 22.89 2.46 7.03
N SER A 586 22.41 3.66 7.26
CA SER A 586 21.37 3.95 8.22
C SER A 586 20.03 3.38 7.73
N PRO A 587 19.18 2.88 8.64
CA PRO A 587 17.84 2.41 8.27
C PRO A 587 16.89 3.56 7.88
N ASN A 588 17.06 4.76 8.45
CA ASN A 588 16.33 6.00 8.14
C ASN A 588 16.99 7.19 8.87
N PRO A 589 17.13 8.41 8.29
CA PRO A 589 16.87 8.84 6.90
C PRO A 589 17.77 8.13 5.88
N PRO A 590 17.48 8.22 4.57
CA PRO A 590 18.40 7.77 3.54
C PRO A 590 19.78 8.42 3.68
N ASP A 591 20.85 7.64 3.53
CA ASP A 591 22.21 8.16 3.61
C ASP A 591 22.58 8.98 2.36
N SER A 592 23.38 10.03 2.57
CA SER A 592 24.01 10.82 1.52
C SER A 592 25.49 10.47 1.45
N LEU A 593 25.92 9.90 0.33
CA LEU A 593 27.29 9.44 0.12
C LEU A 593 28.04 10.39 -0.81
N GLN A 594 29.29 10.69 -0.48
CA GLN A 594 30.22 11.34 -1.41
C GLN A 594 31.40 10.42 -1.65
N ILE A 595 31.57 10.01 -2.91
CA ILE A 595 32.64 9.10 -3.33
C ILE A 595 33.60 9.87 -4.21
N ALA A 596 34.86 9.97 -3.80
CA ALA A 596 35.89 10.64 -4.57
C ALA A 596 36.74 9.60 -5.32
N LEU A 597 36.76 9.64 -6.65
CA LEU A 597 37.62 8.77 -7.45
C LEU A 597 38.99 9.42 -7.66
N LEU A 598 40.03 8.62 -7.49
CA LEU A 598 41.41 9.01 -7.81
C LEU A 598 41.62 8.91 -9.32
N PRO A 599 42.11 9.97 -9.99
CA PRO A 599 42.58 9.86 -11.36
C PRO A 599 43.64 8.77 -11.49
N GLU A 600 43.70 8.16 -12.66
CA GLU A 600 44.76 7.20 -12.98
C GLU A 600 46.13 7.88 -12.90
N LEU A 601 47.16 7.10 -12.56
CA LEU A 601 48.51 7.64 -12.52
C LEU A 601 48.88 8.21 -13.88
N ARG A 602 49.30 9.48 -13.87
CA ARG A 602 49.91 10.10 -15.05
C ARG A 602 51.39 9.72 -15.09
N SER A 603 51.86 9.43 -16.29
CA SER A 603 53.26 9.18 -16.60
C SER A 603 53.64 9.95 -17.86
N THR A 604 54.92 10.26 -17.98
CA THR A 604 55.47 10.85 -19.21
C THR A 604 55.95 9.72 -20.11
N LEU A 605 55.38 9.62 -21.30
CA LEU A 605 55.88 8.76 -22.37
C LEU A 605 56.77 9.61 -23.27
N SER A 606 58.03 9.24 -23.39
CA SER A 606 58.99 9.91 -24.27
C SER A 606 59.66 8.90 -25.18
N GLY A 607 60.07 9.37 -26.36
CA GLY A 607 60.73 8.55 -27.36
C GLY A 607 61.25 9.40 -28.51
N GLN A 608 61.76 8.71 -29.52
CA GLN A 608 62.29 9.33 -30.73
C GLN A 608 61.73 8.60 -31.96
N LEU A 609 61.17 9.38 -32.89
CA LEU A 609 60.73 8.89 -34.19
C LEU A 609 61.82 9.16 -35.22
N THR A 610 62.40 8.09 -35.77
CA THR A 610 63.48 8.18 -36.75
C THR A 610 63.11 7.49 -38.05
N ASP A 611 63.60 8.03 -39.16
CA ASP A 611 63.60 7.35 -40.44
C ASP A 611 64.53 6.12 -40.38
N SER A 612 64.02 4.97 -40.78
CA SER A 612 64.73 3.69 -40.63
C SER A 612 65.92 3.51 -41.57
N LEU A 613 66.00 4.31 -42.65
CA LEU A 613 67.06 4.24 -43.64
C LEU A 613 68.20 5.22 -43.32
N THR A 614 67.85 6.41 -42.83
CA THR A 614 68.80 7.52 -42.60
C THR A 614 69.15 7.73 -41.13
N GLY A 615 68.31 7.25 -40.21
CA GLY A 615 68.41 7.52 -38.78
C GLY A 615 68.10 8.96 -38.38
N GLN A 616 67.66 9.81 -39.31
CA GLN A 616 67.28 11.19 -39.00
C GLN A 616 65.91 11.26 -38.32
N GLY A 617 65.74 12.29 -37.49
CA GLY A 617 64.48 12.58 -36.82
C GLY A 617 63.36 12.91 -37.80
N ILE A 618 62.15 12.44 -37.53
CA ILE A 618 60.95 12.77 -38.29
C ILE A 618 60.14 13.79 -37.49
N VAL A 619 59.81 14.94 -38.08
CA VAL A 619 58.81 15.88 -37.55
C VAL A 619 57.42 15.36 -37.93
N ALA A 620 56.61 14.98 -36.95
CA ALA A 620 55.31 14.37 -37.12
C ALA A 620 54.37 14.78 -35.98
N VAL A 621 53.08 14.85 -36.27
CA VAL A 621 52.03 14.89 -35.26
C VAL A 621 51.77 13.46 -34.81
N LEU A 622 51.90 13.22 -33.51
CA LEU A 622 51.61 11.94 -32.88
C LEU A 622 50.27 12.06 -32.15
N GLN A 623 49.34 11.16 -32.45
CA GLN A 623 48.08 11.09 -31.71
C GLN A 623 47.98 9.76 -30.97
N PHE A 624 47.76 9.83 -29.66
CA PHE A 624 47.77 8.68 -28.76
C PHE A 624 46.32 8.32 -28.39
N PHE A 625 45.82 7.21 -28.92
CA PHE A 625 44.49 6.68 -28.65
C PHE A 625 44.57 5.67 -27.51
N ALA A 626 44.11 6.05 -26.33
CA ALA A 626 44.10 5.16 -25.18
C ALA A 626 43.04 4.07 -25.35
N GLN A 627 43.43 2.81 -25.19
CA GLN A 627 42.47 1.71 -25.21
C GLN A 627 41.47 1.85 -24.06
N GLY A 628 40.17 1.76 -24.39
CA GLY A 628 39.09 1.93 -23.43
C GLY A 628 38.59 3.37 -23.27
N ASP A 629 39.15 4.35 -23.99
CA ASP A 629 38.63 5.71 -24.05
C ASP A 629 37.26 5.72 -24.76
N PRO A 630 36.17 6.14 -24.08
CA PRO A 630 34.83 6.14 -24.67
C PRO A 630 34.60 7.25 -25.70
N THR A 631 35.50 8.24 -25.82
CA THR A 631 35.32 9.39 -26.73
C THR A 631 35.66 9.08 -28.19
N GLY A 632 36.44 8.03 -28.44
CA GLY A 632 36.92 7.64 -29.77
C GLY A 632 37.94 8.60 -30.39
N GLY A 633 38.34 9.67 -29.68
CA GLY A 633 39.38 10.61 -30.10
C GLY A 633 40.75 10.29 -29.49
N PRO A 634 41.81 11.03 -29.88
CA PRO A 634 43.11 10.88 -29.26
C PRO A 634 43.09 11.46 -27.85
N PHE A 635 43.55 10.66 -26.89
CA PHE A 635 43.65 11.05 -25.48
C PHE A 635 44.71 12.13 -25.27
N ALA A 636 45.82 12.02 -26.01
CA ALA A 636 46.89 13.01 -26.02
C ALA A 636 47.43 13.20 -27.45
N VAL A 637 47.97 14.38 -27.71
CA VAL A 637 48.62 14.72 -28.98
C VAL A 637 49.94 15.41 -28.65
N ASP A 638 51.00 15.04 -29.36
CA ASP A 638 52.30 15.70 -29.29
C ASP A 638 52.87 15.88 -30.70
N THR A 639 53.86 16.75 -30.87
CA THR A 639 54.58 16.92 -32.13
C THR A 639 56.06 16.69 -31.89
N THR A 640 56.68 15.81 -32.68
CA THR A 640 58.11 15.54 -32.55
C THR A 640 58.95 16.75 -32.98
N ASP A 641 60.10 16.96 -32.32
CA ASP A 641 61.05 18.01 -32.68
C ASP A 641 61.83 17.69 -33.97
N SER A 642 62.75 18.57 -34.39
CA SER A 642 63.58 18.35 -35.59
C SER A 642 64.51 17.13 -35.49
N ASN A 643 64.73 16.60 -34.28
CA ASN A 643 65.48 15.38 -34.04
C ASN A 643 64.54 14.17 -33.83
N GLY A 644 63.23 14.34 -34.00
CA GLY A 644 62.22 13.29 -33.84
C GLY A 644 61.82 13.02 -32.39
N ASN A 645 62.30 13.79 -31.41
CA ASN A 645 61.98 13.53 -30.01
C ASN A 645 60.57 13.99 -29.65
N PHE A 646 59.86 13.21 -28.83
CA PHE A 646 58.57 13.57 -28.25
C PHE A 646 58.54 13.27 -26.75
N SER A 647 57.65 13.95 -26.02
CA SER A 647 57.49 13.79 -24.58
C SER A 647 56.07 14.19 -24.17
N VAL A 648 55.18 13.20 -24.09
CA VAL A 648 53.75 13.40 -23.85
C VAL A 648 53.36 12.93 -22.45
N ASN A 649 52.53 13.73 -21.76
CA ASN A 649 51.94 13.31 -20.50
C ASN A 649 50.65 12.53 -20.77
N THR A 650 50.60 11.28 -20.32
CA THR A 650 49.46 10.40 -20.54
C THR A 650 49.15 9.59 -19.28
N ILE A 651 48.05 8.83 -19.26
CA ILE A 651 47.76 7.90 -18.16
C ILE A 651 48.50 6.56 -18.36
N ILE A 652 48.70 5.76 -17.30
CA ILE A 652 49.20 4.39 -17.50
C ILE A 652 48.16 3.58 -18.28
N GLY A 653 48.57 2.93 -19.37
CA GLY A 653 47.66 2.15 -20.21
C GLY A 653 48.28 1.69 -21.53
N THR A 654 47.45 1.05 -22.35
CA THR A 654 47.80 0.66 -23.72
C THR A 654 47.30 1.72 -24.70
N TYR A 655 48.11 2.05 -25.70
CA TYR A 655 47.81 3.07 -26.69
C TYR A 655 48.01 2.56 -28.10
N ASP A 656 47.10 2.92 -28.99
CA ASP A 656 47.34 2.93 -30.43
C ASP A 656 47.84 4.32 -30.81
N ILE A 657 48.95 4.40 -31.54
CA ILE A 657 49.58 5.68 -31.90
C ILE A 657 49.47 5.87 -33.40
N THR A 658 48.81 6.95 -33.83
CA THR A 658 48.88 7.40 -35.23
C THR A 658 50.04 8.38 -35.39
N ILE A 659 50.72 8.27 -36.52
CA ILE A 659 51.90 9.08 -36.85
C ILE A 659 51.59 9.78 -38.18
N ASP A 660 51.45 11.10 -38.12
CA ASP A 660 51.19 11.94 -39.29
C ASP A 660 52.40 12.86 -39.55
N PRO A 661 53.32 12.47 -40.46
CA PRO A 661 54.50 13.27 -40.78
C PRO A 661 54.13 14.66 -41.31
N VAL A 662 54.83 15.70 -40.85
CA VAL A 662 54.61 17.07 -41.32
C VAL A 662 55.31 17.25 -42.67
N SER A 663 54.54 17.56 -43.71
CA SER A 663 55.04 17.82 -45.06
C SER A 663 55.90 19.09 -45.13
N PRO A 664 56.97 19.15 -45.94
CA PRO A 664 57.39 18.15 -46.95
C PRO A 664 58.35 17.12 -46.37
N TYR A 665 57.87 15.89 -46.17
CA TYR A 665 58.73 14.73 -46.08
C TYR A 665 59.06 14.29 -47.52
N PRO A 666 60.33 14.10 -47.90
CA PRO A 666 60.65 13.70 -49.26
C PRO A 666 60.11 12.28 -49.48
N TYR A 667 59.07 12.15 -50.30
CA TYR A 667 58.83 10.90 -51.00
C TYR A 667 60.05 10.69 -51.91
N SER A 668 61.05 9.92 -51.47
CA SER A 668 61.98 9.33 -52.43
C SER A 668 61.23 8.22 -53.15
N GLU A 669 61.10 8.36 -54.48
CA GLU A 669 60.61 7.31 -55.40
C GLU A 669 61.27 5.94 -55.15
#